data_AF-A0A9R1NWU6-F1
#
_entry.id   AF-A0A9R1NWU6-F1
#
_cell.length_a   1.000
_cell.length_b   1.000
_cell.length_c   1.000
_cell.angle_alpha   90.00
_cell.angle_beta   90.00
_cell.angle_gamma   90.00
#
_symmetry.space_group_name_H-M   'P 1'
#
loop_
_entity.id
_entity.type
_entity.pdbx_description
1 polymer ?
#
loop_
_entity_poly.entity_id
_entity_poly.type
_entity_poly.pdbx_seq_one_letter_code
_entity_poly.pdbx_strand_id
1 'polypeptide(L)'
;MKERTERSLVQKATSESKYTERVRSAILAKRAAAEKKRLALLEAERRKARARLMHIQQAAMTVSSQREADRIKLKEHLDSKLQRAKRKRAEYLKQRGSPCSSAHADYIKHADFLSRKLARCWRSFVKSRKTTLALAQAYDALGINEKSVKSMPFEELAMLMGSPTALEATKALLDRFERRLTLCQSASSSSAENIDHLLKRLATPKRKAPPSRDGRTRVAAKRPARTSETSRLSRYSLRVVLCAYMILAHPSAVLSGDGEQEKLLMESAANFVREFELLVKTILEGPGRASRQPSLDAAESSSCQKSYDVASQSKFKTQLVNFDKAWCTYLYGFVVWKVKDARSLEGDLVRAACKLELSMMQTCKLAADGQSHNLTHDMKAIQKQVSDDQKLLREKVQHLSGDAGIERMDSALSDARSKFFEAKENGSPLAAPVANVSTPLSIDSSGKLPPTEVNMNSKTDAEGSRSVVRSLFGASGASSSTSPVNLPTENEQMVNEMLHEDGGAIAGNSNDARTIEKGFQDKVRETMEKAFWDVVTDSMRGDKPDYSQLINLVKEVRDSLHDLAPKEWKEEICENIDLEILSQVLKSGSQDTQYLGQILQYSLDMVRKLSAAAKDDEMKASHDKLLSELAASSEDNDNGVSSFVIAVIKGLRFTLEEIKQLQVEVSKAYVQLMQPTIKGSAGVEYLQKAFGDRYGPPANASASLPVTLQWISASKSIVDAEWSEHLGSLSVLPAANHAQPLVTVLRAGHGAPAAAVASAGSSGLPECKGEKIDKLVRVGLLQLISGMEGLQLQSTPESFHLNFLRLRAVQGQFQEVIVMSTSMLVLRQVLMSENSKITPPELETVISELFGALVKLLDNSPEAGTEEIVEAMMSASASAGSLTDAKIQARRQIVTRVLLKSLQADDVVFKKVSRAVHCAFRGVLLGGSGAKGQKLADAALRRVGAGKLADRVVKAAEVLIRVATVSEKVHGPWYKAIA
;
A
#
# COMPACT_ATOMS: atom_id res chain seq x y z
N MET A 1 19.56 23.09 -79.14
CA MET A 1 18.29 22.51 -78.64
C MET A 1 18.38 22.08 -77.18
N LYS A 2 19.38 21.27 -76.76
CA LYS A 2 19.57 20.84 -75.35
C LYS A 2 19.66 21.98 -74.31
N GLU A 3 20.39 23.05 -74.62
CA GLU A 3 20.54 24.18 -73.70
C GLU A 3 19.24 24.96 -73.46
N ARG A 4 18.32 24.97 -74.44
CA ARG A 4 17.00 25.62 -74.29
C ARG A 4 16.06 24.78 -73.43
N THR A 5 16.13 23.45 -73.54
CA THR A 5 15.33 22.54 -72.72
C THR A 5 15.79 22.54 -71.26
N GLU A 6 17.10 22.63 -70.99
CA GLU A 6 17.63 22.73 -69.62
C GLU A 6 17.22 24.03 -68.95
N ARG A 7 17.31 25.18 -69.65
CA ARG A 7 16.84 26.47 -69.12
C ARG A 7 15.33 26.47 -68.85
N SER A 8 14.53 25.79 -69.67
CA SER A 8 13.08 25.65 -69.46
C SER A 8 12.76 24.81 -68.21
N LEU A 9 13.49 23.70 -67.99
CA LEU A 9 13.31 22.86 -66.80
C LEU A 9 13.71 23.58 -65.51
N VAL A 10 14.80 24.36 -65.52
CA VAL A 10 15.21 25.17 -64.36
C VAL A 10 14.18 26.28 -64.06
N GLN A 11 13.63 26.92 -65.09
CA GLN A 11 12.54 27.90 -64.91
C GLN A 11 11.25 27.25 -64.36
N LYS A 12 10.95 26.01 -64.75
CA LYS A 12 9.82 25.26 -64.21
C LYS A 12 10.06 24.87 -62.74
N ALA A 13 11.23 24.35 -62.40
CA ALA A 13 11.58 23.98 -61.02
C ALA A 13 11.58 25.21 -60.08
N THR A 14 12.06 26.36 -60.55
CA THR A 14 12.03 27.60 -59.76
C THR A 14 10.64 28.18 -59.59
N SER A 15 9.74 28.03 -60.58
CA SER A 15 8.34 28.47 -60.44
C SER A 15 7.53 27.54 -59.52
N GLU A 16 7.77 26.23 -59.58
CA GLU A 16 7.20 25.24 -58.67
C GLU A 16 7.68 25.46 -57.22
N SER A 17 8.98 25.70 -57.02
CA SER A 17 9.53 26.02 -55.69
C SER A 17 8.87 27.28 -55.10
N LYS A 18 8.79 28.37 -55.88
CA LYS A 18 8.10 29.61 -55.47
C LYS A 18 6.61 29.40 -55.18
N TYR A 19 5.94 28.51 -55.92
CA TYR A 19 4.55 28.15 -55.64
C TYR A 19 4.41 27.40 -54.31
N THR A 20 5.26 26.39 -54.06
CA THR A 20 5.23 25.64 -52.80
C THR A 20 5.53 26.52 -51.59
N GLU A 21 6.44 27.48 -51.72
CA GLU A 21 6.77 28.44 -50.67
C GLU A 21 5.61 29.39 -50.35
N ARG A 22 4.87 29.86 -51.38
CA ARG A 22 3.63 30.65 -51.20
C ARG A 22 2.52 29.84 -50.53
N VAL A 23 2.40 28.56 -50.85
CA VAL A 23 1.42 27.68 -50.21
C VAL A 23 1.78 27.45 -48.73
N ARG A 24 3.05 27.18 -48.43
CA ARG A 24 3.53 27.01 -47.05
C ARG A 24 3.33 28.27 -46.22
N SER A 25 3.65 29.46 -46.75
CA SER A 25 3.43 30.72 -46.05
C SER A 25 1.95 31.02 -45.82
N ALA A 26 1.08 30.70 -46.78
CA ALA A 26 -0.38 30.81 -46.61
C ALA A 26 -0.93 29.86 -45.53
N ILE A 27 -0.40 28.63 -45.43
CA ILE A 27 -0.77 27.67 -44.39
C ILE A 27 -0.33 28.16 -43.01
N LEU A 28 0.91 28.64 -42.88
CA LEU A 28 1.42 29.20 -41.62
C LEU A 28 0.63 30.43 -41.18
N ALA A 29 0.28 31.33 -42.11
CA ALA A 29 -0.57 32.49 -41.83
C ALA A 29 -1.97 32.10 -41.34
N LYS A 30 -2.59 31.07 -41.95
CA LYS A 30 -3.89 30.54 -41.49
C LYS A 30 -3.79 29.91 -40.10
N ARG A 31 -2.71 29.18 -39.81
CA ARG A 31 -2.46 28.59 -38.48
C ARG A 31 -2.30 29.68 -37.41
N ALA A 32 -1.50 30.71 -37.69
CA ALA A 32 -1.31 31.83 -36.78
C ALA A 32 -2.64 32.58 -36.52
N ALA A 33 -3.46 32.77 -37.55
CA ALA A 33 -4.79 33.38 -37.40
C ALA A 33 -5.75 32.51 -36.57
N ALA A 34 -5.71 31.19 -36.73
CA ALA A 34 -6.50 30.25 -35.93
C ALA A 34 -6.05 30.23 -34.46
N GLU A 35 -4.75 30.21 -34.19
CA GLU A 35 -4.20 30.27 -32.83
C GLU A 35 -4.55 31.59 -32.14
N LYS A 36 -4.49 32.72 -32.85
CA LYS A 36 -4.92 34.03 -32.32
C LYS A 36 -6.41 34.03 -31.94
N LYS A 37 -7.29 33.42 -32.76
CA LYS A 37 -8.72 33.26 -32.43
C LYS A 37 -8.93 32.37 -31.21
N ARG A 38 -8.20 31.26 -31.12
CA ARG A 38 -8.25 30.34 -29.97
C ARG A 38 -7.87 31.06 -28.67
N LEU A 39 -6.79 31.83 -28.68
CA LEU A 39 -6.35 32.61 -27.51
C LEU A 39 -7.39 33.66 -27.10
N ALA A 40 -7.99 34.36 -28.05
CA ALA A 40 -9.04 35.35 -27.76
C ALA A 40 -10.28 34.71 -27.10
N LEU A 41 -10.69 33.51 -27.52
CA LEU A 41 -11.79 32.77 -26.90
C LEU A 41 -11.44 32.33 -25.47
N LEU A 42 -10.24 31.79 -25.26
CA LEU A 42 -9.78 31.39 -23.93
C LEU A 42 -9.70 32.58 -22.97
N GLU A 43 -9.26 33.75 -23.43
CA GLU A 43 -9.28 34.95 -22.62
C GLU A 43 -10.71 35.40 -22.28
N ALA A 44 -11.65 35.31 -23.22
CA ALA A 44 -13.04 35.64 -22.97
C ALA A 44 -13.68 34.70 -21.93
N GLU A 45 -13.38 33.40 -22.00
CA GLU A 45 -13.81 32.42 -21.00
C GLU A 45 -13.17 32.69 -19.64
N ARG A 46 -11.87 33.01 -19.59
CA ARG A 46 -11.18 33.39 -18.35
C ARG A 46 -11.81 34.63 -17.70
N ARG A 47 -12.20 35.64 -18.49
CA ARG A 47 -12.92 36.83 -17.99
C ARG A 47 -14.30 36.45 -17.44
N LYS A 48 -15.07 35.60 -18.14
CA LYS A 48 -16.38 35.10 -17.66
C LYS A 48 -16.26 34.31 -16.37
N ALA A 49 -15.26 33.44 -16.25
CA ALA A 49 -15.01 32.66 -15.04
C ALA A 49 -14.67 33.56 -13.85
N ARG A 50 -13.81 34.58 -14.05
CA ARG A 50 -13.50 35.58 -13.01
C ARG A 50 -14.73 36.36 -12.56
N ALA A 51 -15.60 36.76 -13.48
CA ALA A 51 -16.84 37.46 -13.14
C ALA A 51 -17.80 36.60 -12.31
N ARG A 52 -17.94 35.30 -12.64
CA ARG A 52 -18.73 34.35 -11.84
C ARG A 52 -18.16 34.19 -10.43
N LEU A 53 -16.84 34.10 -10.31
CA LEU A 53 -16.17 33.97 -9.02
C LEU A 53 -16.41 35.20 -8.13
N MET A 54 -16.33 36.42 -8.70
CA MET A 54 -16.66 37.65 -7.98
C MET A 54 -18.13 37.69 -7.52
N HIS A 55 -19.07 37.23 -8.35
CA HIS A 55 -20.48 37.13 -7.95
C HIS A 55 -20.69 36.13 -6.81
N ILE A 56 -20.04 34.97 -6.85
CA ILE A 56 -20.11 33.97 -5.78
C ILE A 56 -19.51 34.53 -4.48
N GLN A 57 -18.38 35.24 -4.56
CA GLN A 57 -17.78 35.90 -3.39
C GLN A 57 -18.70 36.97 -2.79
N GLN A 58 -19.34 37.81 -3.61
CA GLN A 58 -20.31 38.80 -3.13
C GLN A 58 -21.54 38.15 -2.49
N ALA A 59 -22.07 37.07 -3.08
CA ALA A 59 -23.17 36.29 -2.52
C ALA A 59 -22.77 35.63 -1.18
N ALA A 60 -21.55 35.08 -1.09
CA ALA A 60 -21.04 34.49 0.15
C ALA A 60 -20.88 35.55 1.25
N MET A 61 -20.34 36.72 0.93
CA MET A 61 -20.17 37.84 1.87
C MET A 61 -21.52 38.33 2.40
N THR A 62 -22.52 38.50 1.54
CA THR A 62 -23.88 38.93 1.97
C THR A 62 -24.59 37.89 2.83
N VAL A 63 -24.46 36.59 2.51
CA VAL A 63 -25.00 35.52 3.36
C VAL A 63 -24.28 35.48 4.71
N SER A 64 -22.96 35.70 4.73
CA SER A 64 -22.19 35.70 5.98
C SER A 64 -22.56 36.88 6.88
N SER A 65 -22.72 38.08 6.33
CA SER A 65 -23.12 39.26 7.09
C SER A 65 -24.55 39.15 7.60
N GLN A 66 -25.46 38.56 6.82
CA GLN A 66 -26.83 38.28 7.26
C GLN A 66 -26.85 37.31 8.45
N ARG A 67 -26.09 36.20 8.38
CA ARG A 67 -25.96 35.25 9.49
C ARG A 67 -25.37 35.88 10.74
N GLU A 68 -24.42 36.80 10.57
CA GLU A 68 -23.82 37.52 11.69
C GLU A 68 -24.81 38.49 12.34
N ALA A 69 -25.59 39.23 11.55
CA ALA A 69 -26.67 40.09 12.04
C ALA A 69 -27.73 39.29 12.83
N ASP A 70 -28.11 38.11 12.33
CA ASP A 70 -29.09 37.25 13.00
C ASP A 70 -28.52 36.67 14.32
N ARG A 71 -27.22 36.36 14.37
CA ARG A 71 -26.54 35.97 15.62
C ARG A 71 -26.53 37.11 16.64
N ILE A 72 -26.28 38.35 16.20
CA ILE A 72 -26.29 39.53 17.08
C ILE A 72 -27.69 39.73 17.66
N LYS A 73 -28.75 39.69 16.84
CA LYS A 73 -30.15 39.78 17.30
C LYS A 73 -30.51 38.68 18.30
N LEU A 74 -30.08 37.44 18.05
CA LEU A 74 -30.34 36.33 18.97
C LEU A 74 -29.61 36.54 20.31
N LYS A 75 -28.38 37.06 20.28
CA LYS A 75 -27.62 37.38 21.49
C LYS A 75 -28.32 38.48 22.31
N GLU A 76 -28.76 39.55 21.67
CA GLU A 76 -29.52 40.63 22.33
C GLU A 76 -30.83 40.11 22.94
N HIS A 77 -31.53 39.23 22.24
CA HIS A 77 -32.75 38.60 22.77
C HIS A 77 -32.46 37.76 24.03
N LEU A 78 -31.39 36.96 24.01
CA LEU A 78 -30.97 36.17 25.17
C LEU A 78 -30.52 37.06 26.35
N ASP A 79 -29.78 38.13 26.07
CA ASP A 79 -29.36 39.08 27.10
C ASP A 79 -30.57 39.80 27.73
N SER A 80 -31.57 40.17 26.93
CA SER A 80 -32.81 40.75 27.43
C SER A 80 -33.59 39.78 28.33
N LYS A 81 -33.65 38.49 27.98
CA LYS A 81 -34.27 37.43 28.81
C LYS A 81 -33.49 37.22 30.10
N LEU A 82 -32.16 37.24 30.05
CA LEU A 82 -31.30 37.09 31.21
C LEU A 82 -31.45 38.28 32.16
N GLN A 83 -31.54 39.50 31.64
CA GLN A 83 -31.82 40.69 32.46
C GLN A 83 -33.22 40.62 33.11
N ARG A 84 -34.26 40.19 32.39
CA ARG A 84 -35.60 39.97 32.98
C ARG A 84 -35.56 38.93 34.09
N ALA A 85 -34.86 37.80 33.89
CA ALA A 85 -34.70 36.78 34.91
C ALA A 85 -33.94 37.30 36.14
N LYS A 86 -32.90 38.11 35.95
CA LYS A 86 -32.18 38.78 37.05
C LYS A 86 -33.08 39.74 37.84
N ARG A 87 -33.92 40.54 37.16
CA ARG A 87 -34.88 41.45 37.83
C ARG A 87 -35.91 40.66 38.64
N LYS A 88 -36.52 39.64 38.05
CA LYS A 88 -37.47 38.75 38.76
C LYS A 88 -36.83 38.05 39.95
N ARG A 89 -35.57 37.60 39.84
CA ARG A 89 -34.84 37.00 40.96
C ARG A 89 -34.52 38.02 42.05
N ALA A 90 -34.17 39.25 41.69
CA ALA A 90 -33.93 40.32 42.65
C ALA A 90 -35.22 40.75 43.38
N GLU A 91 -36.36 40.81 42.67
CA GLU A 91 -37.69 41.04 43.26
C GLU A 91 -38.11 39.89 44.18
N TYR A 92 -37.92 38.64 43.75
CA TYR A 92 -38.18 37.45 44.57
C TYR A 92 -37.32 37.41 45.85
N LEU A 93 -36.05 37.83 45.76
CA LEU A 93 -35.15 37.92 46.91
C LEU A 93 -35.50 39.11 47.83
N LYS A 94 -35.96 40.24 47.30
CA LYS A 94 -36.49 41.36 48.10
C LYS A 94 -37.75 40.96 48.87
N GLN A 95 -38.62 40.14 48.28
CA GLN A 95 -39.84 39.64 48.94
C GLN A 95 -39.56 38.61 50.06
N ARG A 96 -38.37 37.99 50.09
CA ARG A 96 -37.96 37.00 51.11
C ARG A 96 -36.96 37.53 52.16
N GLY A 97 -36.56 38.80 52.08
CA GLY A 97 -35.54 39.37 52.97
C GLY A 97 -36.11 40.10 54.19
N SER A 98 -36.27 39.39 55.31
CA SER A 98 -36.17 39.96 56.66
C SER A 98 -34.71 40.38 56.93
N PRO A 99 -34.43 41.49 57.66
CA PRO A 99 -33.09 42.05 57.73
C PRO A 99 -32.16 41.20 58.61
N CYS A 100 -31.24 40.45 57.99
CA CYS A 100 -30.14 39.81 58.69
C CYS A 100 -28.81 39.95 57.91
N SER A 101 -27.95 40.80 58.47
CA SER A 101 -26.48 40.75 58.50
C SER A 101 -25.68 40.82 57.18
N SER A 102 -24.80 41.83 57.11
CA SER A 102 -23.75 42.01 56.10
C SER A 102 -22.80 40.81 55.94
N ALA A 103 -22.69 39.95 56.95
CA ALA A 103 -21.85 38.75 56.90
C ALA A 103 -22.34 37.69 55.89
N HIS A 104 -23.65 37.63 55.62
CA HIS A 104 -24.21 36.68 54.65
C HIS A 104 -23.91 37.10 53.20
N ALA A 105 -23.85 38.41 52.93
CA ALA A 105 -23.52 38.95 51.61
C ALA A 105 -22.05 38.68 51.23
N ASP A 106 -21.12 38.74 52.17
CA ASP A 106 -19.71 38.46 51.90
C ASP A 106 -19.41 36.97 51.79
N TYR A 107 -20.14 36.11 52.51
CA TYR A 107 -20.10 34.66 52.30
C TYR A 107 -20.57 34.27 50.89
N ILE A 108 -21.66 34.89 50.40
CA ILE A 108 -22.16 34.66 49.03
C ILE A 108 -21.16 35.16 47.98
N LYS A 109 -20.52 36.32 48.18
CA LYS A 109 -19.47 36.82 47.27
C LYS A 109 -18.24 35.91 47.25
N HIS A 110 -17.84 35.37 48.41
CA HIS A 110 -16.70 34.47 48.51
C HIS A 110 -17.02 33.10 47.87
N ALA A 111 -18.23 32.59 48.08
CA ALA A 111 -18.75 31.41 47.40
C ALA A 111 -18.83 31.60 45.87
N ASP A 112 -19.25 32.79 45.41
CA ASP A 112 -19.30 33.13 43.98
C ASP A 112 -17.92 33.33 43.36
N PHE A 113 -16.93 33.79 44.14
CA PHE A 113 -15.54 33.88 43.68
C PHE A 113 -14.90 32.49 43.59
N LEU A 114 -15.12 31.65 44.60
CA LEU A 114 -14.67 30.26 44.63
C LEU A 114 -15.33 29.45 43.52
N SER A 115 -16.65 29.60 43.28
CA SER A 115 -17.35 28.92 42.20
C SER A 115 -16.82 29.35 40.83
N ARG A 116 -16.54 30.64 40.62
CA ARG A 116 -15.92 31.15 39.38
C ARG A 116 -14.48 30.67 39.21
N LYS A 117 -13.71 30.58 40.29
CA LYS A 117 -12.34 30.02 40.27
C LYS A 117 -12.38 28.53 39.95
N LEU A 118 -13.28 27.77 40.58
CA LEU A 118 -13.49 26.34 40.36
C LEU A 118 -14.00 26.06 38.94
N ALA A 119 -14.92 26.88 38.41
CA ALA A 119 -15.37 26.80 37.02
C ALA A 119 -14.27 27.18 36.01
N ARG A 120 -13.38 28.13 36.34
CA ARG A 120 -12.19 28.44 35.52
C ARG A 120 -11.19 27.29 35.56
N CYS A 121 -10.88 26.75 36.73
CA CYS A 121 -10.03 25.58 36.90
C CYS A 121 -10.60 24.35 36.21
N TRP A 122 -11.91 24.13 36.28
CA TRP A 122 -12.60 23.05 35.58
C TRP A 122 -12.53 23.22 34.06
N ARG A 123 -12.83 24.41 33.53
CA ARG A 123 -12.68 24.69 32.09
C ARG A 123 -11.24 24.55 31.60
N SER A 124 -10.28 25.01 32.40
CA SER A 124 -8.85 24.82 32.11
C SER A 124 -8.46 23.34 32.15
N PHE A 125 -8.96 22.57 33.13
CA PHE A 125 -8.75 21.13 33.25
C PHE A 125 -9.35 20.36 32.05
N VAL A 126 -10.58 20.68 31.65
CA VAL A 126 -11.25 20.07 30.49
C VAL A 126 -10.47 20.34 29.20
N LYS A 127 -9.92 21.56 29.03
CA LYS A 127 -9.13 21.92 27.85
C LYS A 127 -7.70 21.35 27.84
N SER A 128 -7.01 21.35 28.99
CA SER A 128 -5.58 21.00 29.07
C SER A 128 -5.32 19.53 29.41
N ARG A 129 -6.16 18.90 30.22
CA ARG A 129 -5.96 17.52 30.73
C ARG A 129 -7.04 16.53 30.31
N LYS A 130 -8.12 17.02 29.68
CA LYS A 130 -9.30 16.26 29.22
C LYS A 130 -10.01 15.52 30.40
N THR A 131 -11.29 15.20 30.24
CA THR A 131 -12.02 14.39 31.25
C THR A 131 -11.68 12.91 31.08
N THR A 132 -11.87 12.09 32.12
CA THR A 132 -11.67 10.63 32.01
C THR A 132 -12.56 10.04 30.89
N LEU A 133 -13.79 10.55 30.74
CA LEU A 133 -14.69 10.19 29.64
C LEU A 133 -14.11 10.58 28.27
N ALA A 134 -13.61 11.81 28.12
CA ALA A 134 -13.03 12.26 26.85
C ALA A 134 -11.74 11.50 26.48
N LEU A 135 -10.94 11.08 27.47
CA LEU A 135 -9.78 10.22 27.24
C LEU A 135 -10.20 8.79 26.85
N ALA A 136 -11.23 8.24 27.49
CA ALA A 136 -11.79 6.94 27.12
C ALA A 136 -12.40 6.97 25.71
N GLN A 137 -13.13 8.03 25.33
CA GLN A 137 -13.66 8.21 23.98
C GLN A 137 -12.57 8.38 22.93
N ALA A 138 -11.48 9.10 23.26
CA ALA A 138 -10.33 9.24 22.36
C ALA A 138 -9.60 7.91 22.14
N TYR A 139 -9.56 7.04 23.15
CA TYR A 139 -9.03 5.69 23.02
C TYR A 139 -9.98 4.75 22.26
N ASP A 140 -11.28 4.79 22.56
CA ASP A 140 -12.32 4.01 21.87
C ASP A 140 -12.38 4.33 20.37
N ALA A 141 -12.18 5.60 20.00
CA ALA A 141 -12.08 6.05 18.61
C ALA A 141 -10.88 5.47 17.84
N LEU A 142 -9.85 4.93 18.52
CA LEU A 142 -8.74 4.24 17.87
C LEU A 142 -9.15 2.86 17.34
N GLY A 143 -10.30 2.33 17.78
CA GLY A 143 -10.80 1.03 17.35
C GLY A 143 -9.94 -0.17 17.79
N ILE A 144 -9.06 0.00 18.78
CA ILE A 144 -8.23 -1.08 19.34
C ILE A 144 -9.08 -1.85 20.35
N ASN A 145 -9.71 -2.95 19.90
CA ASN A 145 -10.48 -3.85 20.74
C ASN A 145 -10.18 -5.32 20.40
N GLU A 146 -10.53 -6.24 21.28
CA GLU A 146 -10.24 -7.67 21.16
C GLU A 146 -10.73 -8.25 19.83
N LYS A 147 -11.88 -7.78 19.32
CA LYS A 147 -12.47 -8.28 18.08
C LYS A 147 -11.75 -7.75 16.84
N SER A 148 -11.44 -6.44 16.81
CA SER A 148 -10.77 -5.80 15.69
C SER A 148 -9.32 -6.26 15.56
N VAL A 149 -8.63 -6.44 16.69
CA VAL A 149 -7.22 -6.82 16.75
C VAL A 149 -7.03 -8.28 16.31
N LYS A 150 -7.96 -9.20 16.65
CA LYS A 150 -7.94 -10.59 16.17
C LYS A 150 -8.18 -10.73 14.66
N SER A 151 -8.89 -9.80 14.04
CA SER A 151 -9.17 -9.81 12.59
C SER A 151 -8.14 -9.04 11.75
N MET A 152 -7.24 -8.29 12.38
CA MET A 152 -6.28 -7.40 11.71
C MET A 152 -4.93 -8.11 11.48
N PRO A 153 -4.28 -7.99 10.31
CA PRO A 153 -2.92 -8.48 10.09
C PRO A 153 -1.89 -7.88 11.05
N PHE A 154 -0.81 -8.60 11.34
CA PHE A 154 0.21 -8.18 12.31
C PHE A 154 0.84 -6.82 11.97
N GLU A 155 1.15 -6.58 10.69
CA GLU A 155 1.79 -5.35 10.22
C GLU A 155 0.86 -4.14 10.37
N GLU A 156 -0.42 -4.30 10.05
CA GLU A 156 -1.42 -3.24 10.19
C GLU A 156 -1.66 -2.89 11.66
N LEU A 157 -1.71 -3.89 12.53
CA LEU A 157 -1.81 -3.72 13.98
C LEU A 157 -0.57 -3.01 14.55
N ALA A 158 0.63 -3.41 14.14
CA ALA A 158 1.88 -2.80 14.57
C ALA A 158 1.98 -1.33 14.13
N MET A 159 1.55 -1.01 12.90
CA MET A 159 1.49 0.36 12.39
C MET A 159 0.47 1.22 13.14
N LEU A 160 -0.72 0.69 13.42
CA LEU A 160 -1.76 1.38 14.17
C LEU A 160 -1.30 1.68 15.61
N MET A 161 -0.70 0.70 16.27
CA MET A 161 -0.17 0.83 17.64
C MET A 161 1.10 1.68 17.71
N GLY A 162 1.87 1.76 16.62
CA GLY A 162 3.03 2.62 16.47
C GLY A 162 2.69 4.08 16.14
N SER A 163 1.43 4.38 15.79
CA SER A 163 1.00 5.74 15.47
C SER A 163 1.14 6.68 16.68
N PRO A 164 1.60 7.94 16.48
CA PRO A 164 1.79 8.88 17.57
C PRO A 164 0.48 9.18 18.31
N THR A 165 -0.64 9.20 17.59
CA THR A 165 -1.98 9.40 18.14
C THR A 165 -2.41 8.25 19.05
N ALA A 166 -2.18 6.99 18.67
CA ALA A 166 -2.49 5.83 19.52
C ALA A 166 -1.61 5.79 20.77
N LEU A 167 -0.31 6.07 20.64
CA LEU A 167 0.62 6.13 21.77
C LEU A 167 0.25 7.23 22.77
N GLU A 168 -0.08 8.43 22.29
CA GLU A 168 -0.46 9.57 23.14
C GLU A 168 -1.80 9.35 23.84
N ALA A 169 -2.82 8.88 23.12
CA ALA A 169 -4.15 8.65 23.69
C ALA A 169 -4.14 7.51 24.72
N THR A 170 -3.47 6.40 24.42
CA THR A 170 -3.32 5.26 25.35
C THR A 170 -2.54 5.67 26.59
N LYS A 171 -1.42 6.39 26.43
CA LYS A 171 -0.63 6.88 27.56
C LYS A 171 -1.41 7.83 28.46
N ALA A 172 -2.15 8.78 27.88
CA ALA A 172 -2.95 9.73 28.65
C ALA A 172 -4.05 9.04 29.47
N LEU A 173 -4.64 7.96 28.95
CA LEU A 173 -5.63 7.15 29.65
C LEU A 173 -5.01 6.33 30.79
N LEU A 174 -3.88 5.66 30.54
CA LEU A 174 -3.15 4.89 31.57
C LEU A 174 -2.65 5.77 32.72
N ASP A 175 -2.07 6.94 32.42
CA ASP A 175 -1.66 7.93 33.42
C ASP A 175 -2.87 8.38 34.27
N ARG A 176 -4.07 8.43 33.68
CA ARG A 176 -5.31 8.76 34.39
C ARG A 176 -5.76 7.62 35.29
N PHE A 177 -5.63 6.37 34.87
CA PHE A 177 -5.93 5.19 35.69
C PHE A 177 -4.96 5.05 36.86
N GLU A 178 -3.67 5.26 36.65
CA GLU A 178 -2.67 5.27 37.73
C GLU A 178 -3.03 6.30 38.80
N ARG A 179 -3.31 7.55 38.41
CA ARG A 179 -3.73 8.60 39.35
C ARG A 179 -5.04 8.28 40.07
N ARG A 180 -6.01 7.64 39.40
CA ARG A 180 -7.28 7.23 40.01
C ARG A 180 -7.10 6.07 40.98
N LEU A 181 -6.20 5.14 40.68
CA LEU A 181 -5.87 4.01 41.54
C LEU A 181 -5.23 4.51 42.85
N THR A 182 -4.23 5.39 42.76
CA THR A 182 -3.59 6.00 43.94
C THR A 182 -4.59 6.74 44.84
N LEU A 183 -5.57 7.43 44.24
CA LEU A 183 -6.64 8.11 44.98
C LEU A 183 -7.66 7.13 45.60
N CYS A 184 -7.94 6.00 44.95
CA CYS A 184 -8.83 4.97 45.49
C CYS A 184 -8.18 4.21 46.66
N GLN A 185 -6.85 4.05 46.62
CA GLN A 185 -6.05 3.38 47.64
C GLN A 185 -5.78 4.28 48.84
N SER A 186 -5.65 5.61 48.68
CA SER A 186 -5.57 6.52 49.84
C SER A 186 -6.84 6.52 50.71
N ALA A 187 -7.95 5.99 50.19
CA ALA A 187 -9.23 5.88 50.89
C ALA A 187 -9.55 4.46 51.41
N SER A 188 -8.68 3.47 51.16
CA SER A 188 -8.89 2.05 51.53
C SER A 188 -7.60 1.51 52.16
N SER A 189 -7.64 0.84 53.31
CA SER A 189 -6.44 0.46 54.10
C SER A 189 -5.48 -0.56 53.47
N SER A 190 -5.71 -1.02 52.23
CA SER A 190 -4.86 -1.98 51.52
C SER A 190 -3.90 -1.26 50.54
N SER A 191 -2.59 -1.38 50.77
CA SER A 191 -1.56 -0.90 49.84
C SER A 191 -1.53 -1.73 48.55
N ALA A 192 -1.27 -1.09 47.39
CA ALA A 192 -1.08 -1.79 46.12
C ALA A 192 0.08 -2.81 46.18
N GLU A 193 0.00 -3.89 45.41
CA GLU A 193 1.14 -4.81 45.23
C GLU A 193 2.36 -4.05 44.70
N ASN A 194 3.54 -4.35 45.27
CA ASN A 194 4.81 -3.70 44.93
C ASN A 194 5.45 -4.36 43.69
N ILE A 195 5.28 -3.71 42.54
CA ILE A 195 5.73 -4.19 41.22
C ILE A 195 7.08 -3.55 40.81
N ASP A 196 7.66 -2.66 41.63
CA ASP A 196 8.82 -1.87 41.23
C ASP A 196 10.04 -2.74 40.84
N HIS A 197 10.16 -3.92 41.43
CA HIS A 197 11.19 -4.90 41.11
C HIS A 197 11.03 -5.51 39.69
N LEU A 198 9.79 -5.71 39.23
CA LEU A 198 9.48 -6.18 37.87
C LEU A 198 9.72 -5.06 36.84
N LEU A 199 9.30 -3.83 37.15
CA LEU A 199 9.49 -2.68 36.26
C LEU A 199 10.97 -2.31 36.08
N LYS A 200 11.79 -2.47 37.12
CA LYS A 200 13.26 -2.29 37.03
C LYS A 200 13.91 -3.29 36.08
N ARG A 201 13.42 -4.53 35.99
CA ARG A 201 13.93 -5.54 35.04
C ARG A 201 13.60 -5.24 33.58
N LEU A 202 12.56 -4.43 33.33
CA LEU A 202 12.16 -4.00 32.00
C LEU A 202 12.77 -2.65 31.58
N ALA A 203 13.41 -1.93 32.51
CA ALA A 203 14.03 -0.64 32.24
C ALA A 203 15.47 -0.83 31.73
N THR A 204 15.78 -0.25 30.57
CA THR A 204 17.15 -0.25 30.04
C THR A 204 18.06 0.64 30.89
N PRO A 205 19.30 0.22 31.22
CA PRO A 205 20.26 1.09 31.89
C PRO A 205 20.55 2.32 31.01
N LYS A 206 20.25 3.52 31.51
CA LYS A 206 20.61 4.76 30.79
C LYS A 206 22.12 4.82 30.62
N ARG A 207 22.57 4.97 29.37
CA ARG A 207 23.97 5.22 28.97
C ARG A 207 24.53 6.35 29.85
N LYS A 208 25.49 6.06 30.74
CA LYS A 208 26.28 7.10 31.38
C LYS A 208 27.05 7.79 30.25
N ALA A 209 26.67 9.03 29.93
CA ALA A 209 27.48 9.86 29.05
C ALA A 209 28.86 10.07 29.73
N PRO A 210 29.98 9.97 28.99
CA PRO A 210 31.29 10.28 29.55
C PRO A 210 31.33 11.76 29.98
N PRO A 211 32.04 12.10 31.07
CA PRO A 211 32.18 13.49 31.48
C PRO A 211 32.93 14.26 30.40
N SER A 212 32.21 15.14 29.69
CA SER A 212 32.80 16.12 28.79
C SER A 212 33.68 17.07 29.62
N ARG A 213 34.96 17.08 29.28
CA ARG A 213 36.00 17.89 29.89
C ARG A 213 36.01 19.23 29.16
N ASP A 214 35.12 20.14 29.55
CA ASP A 214 35.24 21.54 29.16
C ASP A 214 34.93 22.47 30.34
N GLY A 215 35.99 23.12 30.82
CA GLY A 215 35.91 24.13 31.86
C GLY A 215 35.37 25.42 31.28
N ARG A 216 34.29 25.94 31.87
CA ARG A 216 34.11 27.39 32.04
C ARG A 216 33.09 27.67 33.14
N THR A 217 33.60 28.21 34.22
CA THR A 217 32.90 28.87 35.31
C THR A 217 31.90 29.90 34.81
N ARG A 218 30.61 29.73 35.10
CA ARG A 218 29.68 30.85 35.28
C ARG A 218 28.69 30.56 36.41
N VAL A 219 28.73 31.47 37.37
CA VAL A 219 27.95 31.53 38.60
C VAL A 219 26.46 31.60 38.29
N ALA A 220 25.66 30.71 38.89
CA ALA A 220 24.21 30.81 38.93
C ALA A 220 23.70 30.62 40.37
N ALA A 221 22.83 31.54 40.75
CA ALA A 221 22.37 31.80 42.11
C ALA A 221 21.61 30.63 42.77
N LYS A 222 21.75 30.57 44.10
CA LYS A 222 21.08 29.66 45.03
C LYS A 222 19.55 29.63 44.84
N ARG A 223 19.01 28.42 44.65
CA ARG A 223 17.64 28.05 45.04
C ARG A 223 17.66 26.66 45.71
N PRO A 224 16.82 26.41 46.72
CA PRO A 224 17.07 25.37 47.72
C PRO A 224 16.80 23.96 47.20
N ALA A 225 17.51 23.01 47.81
CA ALA A 225 17.53 21.60 47.49
C ALA A 225 16.12 20.99 47.38
N ARG A 226 15.76 20.55 46.17
CA ARG A 226 14.77 19.49 45.98
C ARG A 226 15.54 18.18 45.93
N THR A 227 15.24 17.33 46.91
CA THR A 227 15.60 15.91 46.98
C THR A 227 15.58 15.27 45.59
N SER A 228 16.62 14.52 45.27
CA SER A 228 16.79 13.72 44.06
C SER A 228 15.53 12.90 43.75
N GLU A 229 14.70 13.36 42.82
CA GLU A 229 13.63 12.54 42.23
C GLU A 229 14.31 11.48 41.36
N THR A 230 14.56 10.31 41.95
CA THR A 230 14.73 9.06 41.18
C THR A 230 13.57 8.99 40.20
N SER A 231 13.84 8.93 38.90
CA SER A 231 12.82 8.91 37.85
C SER A 231 11.75 7.86 38.16
N ARG A 232 10.58 8.30 38.62
CA ARG A 232 9.48 7.42 39.04
C ARG A 232 9.02 6.64 37.82
N LEU A 233 9.22 5.31 37.83
CA LEU A 233 8.76 4.43 36.76
C LEU A 233 7.21 4.44 36.78
N SER A 234 6.59 4.65 35.62
CA SER A 234 5.12 4.56 35.49
C SER A 234 4.65 3.14 35.80
N ARG A 235 3.58 2.98 36.60
CA ARG A 235 3.08 1.65 36.99
C ARG A 235 2.61 0.83 35.79
N TYR A 236 1.97 1.51 34.83
CA TYR A 236 1.52 0.92 33.57
C TYR A 236 2.44 1.32 32.42
N SER A 237 3.35 0.42 32.04
CA SER A 237 4.25 0.66 30.90
C SER A 237 3.47 0.56 29.58
N LEU A 238 3.45 1.66 28.81
CA LEU A 238 2.75 1.76 27.53
C LEU A 238 3.09 0.61 26.58
N ARG A 239 4.38 0.29 26.44
CA ARG A 239 4.84 -0.78 25.53
C ARG A 239 4.31 -2.15 25.96
N VAL A 240 4.29 -2.44 27.26
CA VAL A 240 3.90 -3.74 27.79
C VAL A 240 2.37 -3.94 27.71
N VAL A 241 1.60 -2.88 27.95
CA VAL A 241 0.13 -2.87 27.75
C VAL A 241 -0.21 -3.14 26.29
N LEU A 242 0.47 -2.46 25.37
CA LEU A 242 0.28 -2.64 23.94
C LEU A 242 0.69 -4.06 23.49
N CYS A 243 1.80 -4.60 24.00
CA CYS A 243 2.18 -5.99 23.72
C CYS A 243 1.11 -7.02 24.11
N ALA A 244 0.25 -6.75 25.10
CA ALA A 244 -0.82 -7.68 25.48
C ALA A 244 -1.82 -7.90 24.32
N TYR A 245 -2.12 -6.83 23.56
CA TYR A 245 -2.95 -6.92 22.36
C TYR A 245 -2.26 -7.67 21.23
N MET A 246 -0.94 -7.51 21.07
CA MET A 246 -0.16 -8.24 20.07
C MET A 246 -0.09 -9.75 20.38
N ILE A 247 0.14 -10.11 21.65
CA ILE A 247 0.14 -11.51 22.11
C ILE A 247 -1.24 -12.15 21.92
N LEU A 248 -2.32 -11.38 22.14
CA LEU A 248 -3.69 -11.86 21.98
C LEU A 248 -4.09 -12.11 20.52
N ALA A 249 -3.63 -11.27 19.58
CA ALA A 249 -3.99 -11.38 18.17
C ALA A 249 -3.08 -12.29 17.36
N HIS A 250 -1.76 -12.21 17.59
CA HIS A 250 -0.74 -12.90 16.79
C HIS A 250 0.27 -13.61 17.68
N PRO A 251 -0.13 -14.67 18.41
CA PRO A 251 0.77 -15.37 19.33
C PRO A 251 1.97 -16.00 18.61
N SER A 252 1.78 -16.55 17.41
CA SER A 252 2.84 -17.17 16.59
C SER A 252 3.88 -16.18 16.05
N ALA A 253 3.53 -14.90 15.92
CA ALA A 253 4.45 -13.86 15.47
C ALA A 253 5.28 -13.26 16.62
N VAL A 254 4.75 -13.32 17.85
CA VAL A 254 5.38 -12.70 19.04
C VAL A 254 6.13 -13.73 19.90
N LEU A 255 5.64 -14.96 19.97
CA LEU A 255 6.19 -16.03 20.80
C LEU A 255 6.98 -17.00 19.93
N SER A 256 8.21 -17.31 20.34
CA SER A 256 9.13 -18.19 19.59
C SER A 256 8.88 -19.69 19.83
N GLY A 257 7.81 -20.08 20.55
CA GLY A 257 7.43 -21.48 20.81
C GLY A 257 6.16 -21.65 21.67
N ASP A 258 5.63 -22.89 21.73
CA ASP A 258 4.35 -23.26 22.38
C ASP A 258 4.52 -23.96 23.74
N GLY A 259 5.30 -23.38 24.65
CA GLY A 259 5.52 -23.93 26.00
C GLY A 259 4.39 -23.60 27.00
N GLU A 260 4.42 -24.24 28.18
CA GLU A 260 3.44 -24.00 29.25
C GLU A 260 3.47 -22.56 29.78
N GLN A 261 4.66 -21.94 29.82
CA GLN A 261 4.82 -20.55 30.23
C GLN A 261 4.24 -19.58 29.20
N GLU A 262 4.37 -19.90 27.92
CA GLU A 262 3.81 -19.15 26.80
C GLU A 262 2.27 -19.24 26.77
N LYS A 263 1.69 -20.40 27.13
CA LYS A 263 0.24 -20.56 27.32
C LYS A 263 -0.30 -19.74 28.49
N LEU A 264 0.37 -19.79 29.65
CA LEU A 264 0.00 -18.97 30.82
C LEU A 264 0.12 -17.47 30.53
N LEU A 265 1.11 -17.06 29.73
CA LEU A 265 1.24 -15.67 29.28
C LEU A 265 0.07 -15.26 28.39
N MET A 266 -0.33 -16.09 27.42
CA MET A 266 -1.49 -15.81 26.56
C MET A 266 -2.79 -15.68 27.37
N GLU A 267 -3.03 -16.59 28.32
CA GLU A 267 -4.21 -16.55 29.19
C GLU A 267 -4.23 -15.29 30.07
N SER A 268 -3.09 -14.92 30.64
CA SER A 268 -2.97 -13.70 31.46
C SER A 268 -3.12 -12.41 30.62
N ALA A 269 -2.62 -12.39 29.38
CA ALA A 269 -2.78 -11.28 28.44
C ALA A 269 -4.24 -11.12 28.01
N ALA A 270 -4.93 -12.21 27.69
CA ALA A 270 -6.35 -12.21 27.37
C ALA A 270 -7.18 -11.70 28.57
N ASN A 271 -6.86 -12.15 29.78
CA ASN A 271 -7.53 -11.68 30.99
C ASN A 271 -7.34 -10.18 31.22
N PHE A 272 -6.11 -9.68 31.06
CA PHE A 272 -5.79 -8.26 31.18
C PHE A 272 -6.53 -7.39 30.16
N VAL A 273 -6.55 -7.78 28.87
CA VAL A 273 -7.25 -7.04 27.81
C VAL A 273 -8.75 -6.96 28.09
N ARG A 274 -9.38 -8.06 28.53
CA ARG A 274 -10.80 -8.08 28.91
C ARG A 274 -11.11 -7.10 30.04
N GLU A 275 -10.35 -7.12 31.12
CA GLU A 275 -10.56 -6.21 32.26
C GLU A 275 -10.30 -4.74 31.89
N PHE A 276 -9.31 -4.47 31.03
CA PHE A 276 -9.05 -3.12 30.52
C PHE A 276 -10.21 -2.60 29.67
N GLU A 277 -10.75 -3.42 28.75
CA GLU A 277 -11.93 -3.04 27.97
C GLU A 277 -13.19 -2.86 28.82
N LEU A 278 -13.40 -3.73 29.82
CA LEU A 278 -14.53 -3.60 30.75
C LEU A 278 -14.43 -2.30 31.56
N LEU A 279 -13.23 -1.89 31.95
CA LEU A 279 -12.99 -0.60 32.61
C LEU A 279 -13.31 0.58 31.67
N VAL A 280 -12.89 0.52 30.41
CA VAL A 280 -13.21 1.54 29.38
C VAL A 280 -14.73 1.60 29.13
N LYS A 281 -15.39 0.46 28.93
CA LYS A 281 -16.85 0.36 28.75
C LYS A 281 -17.61 0.93 29.96
N THR A 282 -17.18 0.63 31.18
CA THR A 282 -17.77 1.17 32.41
C THR A 282 -17.65 2.71 32.47
N ILE A 283 -16.58 3.29 31.92
CA ILE A 283 -16.43 4.75 31.82
C ILE A 283 -17.36 5.34 30.75
N LEU A 284 -17.50 4.67 29.61
CA LEU A 284 -18.31 5.12 28.47
C LEU A 284 -19.82 5.04 28.74
N GLU A 285 -20.29 4.01 29.45
CA GLU A 285 -21.71 3.82 29.81
C GLU A 285 -22.21 4.92 30.77
N GLY A 286 -21.30 5.47 31.60
CA GLY A 286 -21.59 6.54 32.55
C GLY A 286 -22.60 6.16 33.65
N PRO A 287 -22.77 7.00 34.69
CA PRO A 287 -23.67 6.70 35.82
C PRO A 287 -25.18 6.64 35.50
N GLY A 288 -25.61 6.87 34.25
CA GLY A 288 -26.99 7.28 33.95
C GLY A 288 -27.73 6.53 32.83
N ARG A 289 -27.20 5.44 32.27
CA ARG A 289 -27.84 4.74 31.12
C ARG A 289 -28.54 3.42 31.42
N ALA A 290 -28.55 2.93 32.66
CA ALA A 290 -29.16 1.64 33.02
C ALA A 290 -30.71 1.66 33.14
N SER A 291 -31.41 2.58 32.48
CA SER A 291 -32.88 2.59 32.42
C SER A 291 -33.35 2.85 30.99
N ARG A 292 -33.31 1.80 30.16
CA ARG A 292 -34.17 1.65 28.97
C ARG A 292 -34.03 0.21 28.46
N GLN A 293 -34.64 -0.70 29.19
CA GLN A 293 -35.02 -2.02 28.69
C GLN A 293 -36.49 -2.20 29.07
N PRO A 294 -37.39 -2.54 28.12
CA PRO A 294 -38.79 -2.73 28.42
C PRO A 294 -38.99 -4.18 28.90
N SER A 295 -39.14 -4.36 30.20
CA SER A 295 -39.74 -5.58 30.76
C SER A 295 -41.02 -5.19 31.46
N LEU A 296 -42.10 -5.84 31.03
CA LEU A 296 -43.43 -5.78 31.62
C LEU A 296 -43.40 -6.31 33.06
N ASP A 297 -44.38 -5.83 33.83
CA ASP A 297 -44.93 -6.33 35.09
C ASP A 297 -44.51 -5.72 36.44
N ALA A 298 -45.57 -5.40 37.19
CA ALA A 298 -45.74 -5.23 38.64
C ALA A 298 -45.42 -3.89 39.34
N ALA A 299 -46.53 -3.19 39.62
CA ALA A 299 -46.94 -2.41 40.81
C ALA A 299 -45.91 -1.97 41.89
N GLU A 300 -46.01 -0.66 42.18
CA GLU A 300 -45.95 0.05 43.47
C GLU A 300 -44.87 -0.30 44.51
N SER A 301 -44.03 0.69 44.86
CA SER A 301 -44.05 1.38 46.18
C SER A 301 -42.80 2.26 46.40
N SER A 302 -42.99 3.27 47.25
CA SER A 302 -42.19 4.46 47.46
C SER A 302 -40.86 4.34 48.24
N SER A 303 -40.02 5.36 48.05
CA SER A 303 -39.04 5.96 48.98
C SER A 303 -37.65 5.31 49.16
N CYS A 304 -36.67 5.73 48.34
CA CYS A 304 -35.26 5.89 48.75
C CYS A 304 -34.38 6.51 47.64
N GLN A 305 -34.54 7.82 47.40
CA GLN A 305 -33.75 8.56 46.42
C GLN A 305 -32.45 9.10 47.06
N LYS A 306 -31.50 8.20 47.36
CA LYS A 306 -30.11 8.54 47.77
C LYS A 306 -29.06 7.45 47.50
N SER A 307 -29.43 6.26 47.01
CA SER A 307 -28.51 5.11 46.88
C SER A 307 -27.92 4.87 45.48
N TYR A 308 -28.42 5.53 44.42
CA TYR A 308 -28.03 5.23 43.04
C TYR A 308 -26.63 5.78 42.64
N ASP A 309 -26.21 6.92 43.20
CA ASP A 309 -24.89 7.51 42.89
C ASP A 309 -23.73 6.73 43.54
N VAL A 310 -23.97 6.04 44.66
CA VAL A 310 -22.95 5.23 45.35
C VAL A 310 -22.67 3.93 44.60
N ALA A 311 -23.71 3.30 44.02
CA ALA A 311 -23.58 2.02 43.32
C ALA A 311 -22.74 2.12 42.03
N SER A 312 -22.94 3.19 41.23
CA SER A 312 -22.16 3.42 40.00
C SER A 312 -20.69 3.76 40.28
N GLN A 313 -20.43 4.54 41.34
CA GLN A 313 -19.08 4.86 41.80
C GLN A 313 -18.38 3.63 42.39
N SER A 314 -19.12 2.76 43.09
CA SER A 314 -18.62 1.47 43.59
C SER A 314 -18.24 0.52 42.44
N LYS A 315 -19.05 0.45 41.37
CA LYS A 315 -18.76 -0.38 40.19
C LYS A 315 -17.44 0.01 39.52
N PHE A 316 -17.20 1.30 39.28
CA PHE A 316 -15.92 1.78 38.71
C PHE A 316 -14.72 1.48 39.61
N LYS A 317 -14.86 1.66 40.93
CA LYS A 317 -13.78 1.37 41.90
C LYS A 317 -13.43 -0.12 41.91
N THR A 318 -14.42 -1.01 41.92
CA THR A 318 -14.19 -2.46 41.87
C THR A 318 -13.53 -2.89 40.56
N GLN A 319 -14.00 -2.36 39.42
CA GLN A 319 -13.41 -2.66 38.11
C GLN A 319 -11.96 -2.16 37.99
N LEU A 320 -11.64 -1.00 38.57
CA LEU A 320 -10.27 -0.48 38.60
C LEU A 320 -9.30 -1.36 39.41
N VAL A 321 -9.79 -2.00 40.49
CA VAL A 321 -9.01 -2.94 41.30
C VAL A 321 -8.80 -4.27 40.56
N ASN A 322 -9.84 -4.78 39.89
CA ASN A 322 -9.73 -5.99 39.05
C ASN A 322 -8.74 -5.80 37.90
N PHE A 323 -8.79 -4.64 37.24
CA PHE A 323 -7.82 -4.23 36.22
C PHE A 323 -6.37 -4.23 36.74
N ASP A 324 -6.11 -3.65 37.91
CA ASP A 324 -4.75 -3.63 38.50
C ASP A 324 -4.28 -5.05 38.85
N LYS A 325 -5.16 -5.91 39.37
CA LYS A 325 -4.83 -7.33 39.65
C LYS A 325 -4.51 -8.12 38.38
N ALA A 326 -5.28 -7.93 37.32
CA ALA A 326 -5.03 -8.56 36.03
C ALA A 326 -3.70 -8.07 35.41
N TRP A 327 -3.39 -6.77 35.56
CA TRP A 327 -2.10 -6.20 35.17
C TRP A 327 -0.92 -6.84 35.91
N CYS A 328 -1.00 -6.99 37.24
CA CYS A 328 0.07 -7.60 38.04
C CYS A 328 0.36 -9.03 37.56
N THR A 329 -0.69 -9.81 37.30
CA THR A 329 -0.59 -11.20 36.85
C THR A 329 0.05 -11.29 35.46
N TYR A 330 -0.43 -10.47 34.51
CA TYR A 330 0.14 -10.41 33.16
C TYR A 330 1.59 -9.93 33.17
N LEU A 331 1.91 -8.89 33.93
CA LEU A 331 3.27 -8.34 34.00
C LEU A 331 4.27 -9.34 34.57
N TYR A 332 3.87 -10.14 35.56
CA TYR A 332 4.70 -11.23 36.06
C TYR A 332 5.02 -12.25 34.96
N GLY A 333 4.00 -12.75 34.26
CA GLY A 333 4.19 -13.69 33.14
C GLY A 333 5.05 -13.09 32.02
N PHE A 334 4.84 -11.81 31.70
CA PHE A 334 5.59 -11.09 30.67
C PHE A 334 7.07 -10.95 31.03
N VAL A 335 7.40 -10.65 32.28
CA VAL A 335 8.80 -10.55 32.74
C VAL A 335 9.49 -11.91 32.72
N VAL A 336 8.81 -12.98 33.16
CA VAL A 336 9.34 -14.34 33.11
C VAL A 336 9.69 -14.74 31.67
N TRP A 337 8.77 -14.48 30.72
CA TRP A 337 9.01 -14.71 29.30
C TRP A 337 10.18 -13.88 28.77
N LYS A 338 10.24 -12.58 29.08
CA LYS A 338 11.35 -11.72 28.62
C LYS A 338 12.71 -12.08 29.19
N VAL A 339 12.78 -12.61 30.41
CA VAL A 339 14.04 -13.11 30.98
C VAL A 339 14.50 -14.38 30.25
N LYS A 340 13.58 -15.26 29.87
CA LYS A 340 13.88 -16.47 29.06
C LYS A 340 14.39 -16.09 27.66
N ASP A 341 13.70 -15.16 27.01
CA ASP A 341 14.04 -14.60 25.69
C ASP A 341 15.45 -13.96 25.70
N ALA A 342 15.73 -13.11 26.70
CA ALA A 342 17.03 -12.48 26.88
C ALA A 342 18.16 -13.51 27.10
N ARG A 343 17.91 -14.59 27.86
CA ARG A 343 18.86 -15.69 28.06
C ARG A 343 19.15 -16.48 26.79
N SER A 344 18.15 -16.71 25.95
CA SER A 344 18.34 -17.38 24.66
C SER A 344 19.23 -16.53 23.74
N LEU A 345 18.92 -15.24 23.62
CA LEU A 345 19.69 -14.30 22.82
C LEU A 345 21.13 -14.15 23.33
N GLU A 346 21.32 -14.09 24.65
CA GLU A 346 22.65 -14.13 25.27
C GLU A 346 23.42 -15.37 24.79
N GLY A 347 22.83 -16.55 24.86
CA GLY A 347 23.46 -17.81 24.42
C GLY A 347 23.91 -17.78 22.96
N ASP A 348 23.13 -17.16 22.08
CA ASP A 348 23.47 -17.03 20.66
C ASP A 348 24.59 -16.02 20.41
N LEU A 349 24.60 -14.89 21.12
CA LEU A 349 25.68 -13.91 21.08
C LEU A 349 27.00 -14.51 21.59
N VAL A 350 26.94 -15.28 22.68
CA VAL A 350 28.09 -16.01 23.22
C VAL A 350 28.60 -17.03 22.20
N ARG A 351 27.71 -17.77 21.54
CA ARG A 351 28.07 -18.74 20.50
C ARG A 351 28.72 -18.08 19.29
N ALA A 352 28.23 -16.91 18.87
CA ALA A 352 28.83 -16.11 17.80
C ALA A 352 30.23 -15.63 18.17
N ALA A 353 30.41 -15.11 19.40
CA ALA A 353 31.71 -14.71 19.92
C ALA A 353 32.72 -15.87 19.92
N CYS A 354 32.28 -17.07 20.36
CA CYS A 354 33.12 -18.28 20.34
C CYS A 354 33.50 -18.71 18.92
N LYS A 355 32.58 -18.61 17.94
CA LYS A 355 32.88 -18.93 16.54
C LYS A 355 33.87 -17.96 15.90
N LEU A 356 33.70 -16.66 16.15
CA LEU A 356 34.65 -15.63 15.69
C LEU A 356 36.04 -15.87 16.26
N GLU A 357 36.11 -16.25 17.53
CA GLU A 357 37.38 -16.57 18.19
C GLU A 357 38.05 -17.81 17.60
N LEU A 358 37.32 -18.91 17.44
CA LEU A 358 37.87 -20.14 16.84
C LEU A 358 38.34 -19.92 15.39
N SER A 359 37.57 -19.14 14.61
CA SER A 359 37.95 -18.79 13.23
C SER A 359 39.20 -17.91 13.19
N MET A 360 39.34 -16.95 14.12
CA MET A 360 40.55 -16.15 14.27
C MET A 360 41.74 -17.04 14.66
N MET A 361 41.57 -17.96 15.62
CA MET A 361 42.65 -18.86 16.07
C MET A 361 43.14 -19.79 14.95
N GLN A 362 42.22 -20.31 14.12
CA GLN A 362 42.56 -21.12 12.94
C GLN A 362 43.30 -20.32 11.87
N THR A 363 42.80 -19.13 11.54
CA THR A 363 43.37 -18.28 10.48
C THR A 363 44.70 -17.68 10.89
N CYS A 364 44.83 -17.26 12.15
CA CYS A 364 46.04 -16.62 12.68
C CYS A 364 47.10 -17.62 13.19
N LYS A 365 46.83 -18.95 13.14
CA LYS A 365 47.72 -20.03 13.62
C LYS A 365 48.30 -19.75 15.02
N LEU A 366 47.47 -19.29 15.95
CA LEU A 366 47.91 -18.95 17.31
C LEU A 366 48.48 -20.18 18.04
N ALA A 367 49.64 -20.01 18.66
CA ALA A 367 50.22 -20.95 19.62
C ALA A 367 49.62 -20.72 21.02
N ALA A 368 49.73 -21.70 21.91
CA ALA A 368 49.17 -21.67 23.27
C ALA A 368 49.66 -20.45 24.10
N ASP A 369 50.79 -19.87 23.70
CA ASP A 369 51.50 -18.83 24.46
C ASP A 369 51.07 -17.40 24.08
N GLY A 370 50.05 -17.24 23.22
CA GLY A 370 49.48 -15.93 22.85
C GLY A 370 50.38 -15.04 21.97
N GLN A 371 51.58 -15.50 21.60
CA GLN A 371 52.51 -14.78 20.73
C GLN A 371 52.70 -15.50 19.40
N SER A 372 52.16 -14.88 18.34
CA SER A 372 52.45 -15.23 16.96
C SER A 372 53.55 -14.30 16.42
N HIS A 373 54.80 -14.77 16.42
CA HIS A 373 55.89 -14.06 15.79
C HIS A 373 55.79 -14.27 14.25
N ASN A 374 55.50 -13.17 13.53
CA ASN A 374 55.36 -13.07 12.06
C ASN A 374 53.94 -13.25 11.47
N LEU A 375 52.97 -12.45 11.92
CA LEU A 375 51.68 -12.29 11.23
C LEU A 375 51.78 -11.33 10.03
N THR A 376 51.23 -11.75 8.88
CA THR A 376 51.01 -10.91 7.69
C THR A 376 50.08 -9.73 8.01
N HIS A 377 50.18 -8.61 7.27
CA HIS A 377 49.34 -7.43 7.46
C HIS A 377 47.83 -7.78 7.50
N ASP A 378 47.38 -8.69 6.64
CA ASP A 378 45.99 -9.13 6.56
C ASP A 378 45.55 -9.91 7.80
N MET A 379 46.44 -10.75 8.37
CA MET A 379 46.15 -11.50 9.60
C MET A 379 46.03 -10.55 10.80
N LYS A 380 46.79 -9.46 10.82
CA LYS A 380 46.65 -8.39 11.83
C LYS A 380 45.35 -7.60 11.67
N ALA A 381 44.93 -7.35 10.43
CA ALA A 381 43.65 -6.71 10.15
C ALA A 381 42.46 -7.58 10.60
N ILE A 382 42.51 -8.89 10.35
CA ILE A 382 41.52 -9.86 10.82
C ILE A 382 41.47 -9.91 12.36
N GLN A 383 42.63 -9.94 13.03
CA GLN A 383 42.69 -9.92 14.49
C GLN A 383 42.07 -8.64 15.07
N LYS A 384 42.33 -7.48 14.45
CA LYS A 384 41.74 -6.20 14.87
C LYS A 384 40.23 -6.19 14.69
N GLN A 385 39.74 -6.64 13.53
CA GLN A 385 38.31 -6.71 13.24
C GLN A 385 37.57 -7.64 14.21
N VAL A 386 38.10 -8.84 14.46
CA VAL A 386 37.49 -9.78 15.42
C VAL A 386 37.50 -9.23 16.84
N SER A 387 38.54 -8.49 17.24
CA SER A 387 38.59 -7.84 18.55
C SER A 387 37.54 -6.74 18.70
N ASP A 388 37.34 -5.93 17.66
CA ASP A 388 36.32 -4.89 17.62
C ASP A 388 34.90 -5.50 17.63
N ASP A 389 34.69 -6.59 16.89
CA ASP A 389 33.42 -7.33 16.85
C ASP A 389 33.12 -8.02 18.19
N GLN A 390 34.12 -8.62 18.85
CA GLN A 390 33.97 -9.17 20.20
C GLN A 390 33.65 -8.09 21.23
N LYS A 391 34.26 -6.91 21.13
CA LYS A 391 33.94 -5.77 22.00
C LYS A 391 32.49 -5.34 21.81
N LEU A 392 31.99 -5.29 20.58
CA LEU A 392 30.59 -4.99 20.31
C LEU A 392 29.65 -6.06 20.90
N LEU A 393 29.95 -7.34 20.70
CA LEU A 393 29.18 -8.45 21.27
C LEU A 393 29.15 -8.39 22.81
N ARG A 394 30.28 -8.04 23.44
CA ARG A 394 30.41 -7.81 24.87
C ARG A 394 29.52 -6.67 25.36
N GLU A 395 29.51 -5.54 24.67
CA GLU A 395 28.61 -4.42 24.99
C GLU A 395 27.13 -4.85 24.88
N LYS A 396 26.76 -5.65 23.87
CA LYS A 396 25.39 -6.17 23.71
C LYS A 396 25.01 -7.14 24.83
N VAL A 397 25.87 -8.08 25.20
CA VAL A 397 25.64 -9.01 26.32
C VAL A 397 25.52 -8.25 27.64
N GLN A 398 26.33 -7.22 27.86
CA GLN A 398 26.25 -6.39 29.07
C GLN A 398 24.92 -5.62 29.15
N HIS A 399 24.41 -5.16 28.00
CA HIS A 399 23.10 -4.51 27.93
C HIS A 399 21.92 -5.46 28.15
N LEU A 400 22.05 -6.75 27.78
CA LEU A 400 20.99 -7.74 27.88
C LEU A 400 20.95 -8.42 29.26
N SER A 401 22.10 -8.84 29.78
CA SER A 401 22.21 -9.72 30.95
C SER A 401 23.11 -9.18 32.06
N GLY A 402 23.64 -7.97 31.90
CA GLY A 402 24.54 -7.34 32.88
C GLY A 402 25.86 -8.08 33.04
N ASP A 403 26.56 -7.81 34.14
CA ASP A 403 27.91 -8.34 34.40
C ASP A 403 27.92 -9.87 34.52
N ALA A 404 26.84 -10.47 35.04
CA ALA A 404 26.69 -11.92 35.10
C ALA A 404 26.63 -12.61 33.70
N GLY A 405 26.13 -11.91 32.67
CA GLY A 405 26.17 -12.43 31.30
C GLY A 405 27.55 -12.34 30.68
N ILE A 406 28.33 -11.32 31.05
CA ILE A 406 29.71 -11.15 30.62
C ILE A 406 30.59 -12.27 31.19
N GLU A 407 30.43 -12.61 32.47
CA GLU A 407 31.16 -13.72 33.10
C GLU A 407 30.89 -15.06 32.41
N ARG A 408 29.64 -15.31 32.01
CA ARG A 408 29.28 -16.52 31.25
C ARG A 408 29.89 -16.53 29.85
N MET A 409 29.93 -15.36 29.18
CA MET A 409 30.59 -15.23 27.89
C MET A 409 32.10 -15.47 28.00
N ASP A 410 32.76 -14.89 28.99
CA ASP A 410 34.20 -15.05 29.22
C ASP A 410 34.56 -16.50 29.55
N SER A 411 33.71 -17.18 30.34
CA SER A 411 33.87 -18.61 30.64
C SER A 411 33.74 -19.46 29.37
N ALA A 412 32.73 -19.19 28.53
CA ALA A 412 32.52 -19.93 27.29
C ALA A 412 33.64 -19.71 26.25
N LEU A 413 34.19 -18.49 26.15
CA LEU A 413 35.34 -18.18 25.31
C LEU A 413 36.60 -18.93 25.80
N SER A 414 36.80 -18.97 27.12
CA SER A 414 37.89 -19.73 27.73
C SER A 414 37.76 -21.25 27.48
N ASP A 415 36.54 -21.79 27.57
CA ASP A 415 36.23 -23.18 27.23
C ASP A 415 36.42 -23.48 25.74
N ALA A 416 36.13 -22.52 24.84
CA ALA A 416 36.35 -22.69 23.41
C ALA A 416 37.86 -22.70 23.08
N ARG A 417 38.65 -21.81 23.70
CA ARG A 417 40.10 -21.77 23.56
C ARG A 417 40.77 -23.06 24.03
N SER A 418 40.41 -23.55 25.22
CA SER A 418 40.95 -24.80 25.77
C SER A 418 40.68 -25.99 24.86
N LYS A 419 39.42 -26.18 24.42
CA LYS A 419 39.04 -27.25 23.49
C LYS A 419 39.78 -27.18 22.15
N PHE A 420 40.07 -25.98 21.65
CA PHE A 420 40.85 -25.80 20.43
C PHE A 420 42.30 -26.29 20.58
N PHE A 421 42.94 -25.98 21.71
CA PHE A 421 44.30 -26.43 21.98
C PHE A 421 44.37 -27.93 22.29
N GLU A 422 43.42 -28.48 23.06
CA GLU A 422 43.30 -29.93 23.28
C GLU A 422 43.13 -30.69 21.96
N ALA A 423 42.31 -30.19 21.02
CA ALA A 423 42.12 -30.81 19.70
C ALA A 423 43.38 -30.74 18.82
N LYS A 424 44.22 -29.71 19.01
CA LYS A 424 45.49 -29.54 18.31
C LYS A 424 46.59 -30.46 18.85
N GLU A 425 46.63 -30.70 20.16
CA GLU A 425 47.58 -31.62 20.80
C GLU A 425 47.24 -33.10 20.55
N ASN A 426 45.96 -33.45 20.49
CA ASN A 426 45.51 -34.84 20.31
C ASN A 426 45.60 -35.37 18.86
N GLY A 427 46.16 -34.61 17.91
CA GLY A 427 46.44 -35.06 16.54
C GLY A 427 45.21 -35.39 15.68
N SER A 428 43.99 -35.08 16.15
CA SER A 428 42.76 -35.26 15.36
C SER A 428 42.66 -34.21 14.24
N PRO A 429 42.24 -34.58 13.01
CA PRO A 429 42.13 -33.61 11.93
C PRO A 429 41.05 -32.58 12.27
N LEU A 430 41.47 -31.33 12.49
CA LEU A 430 40.59 -30.18 12.54
C LEU A 430 39.96 -29.99 11.16
N ALA A 431 38.75 -30.50 10.98
CA ALA A 431 37.97 -30.31 9.77
C ALA A 431 37.77 -28.82 9.46
N ALA A 432 37.96 -28.45 8.19
CA ALA A 432 37.51 -27.18 7.62
C ALA A 432 36.57 -27.48 6.43
N PRO A 433 35.63 -26.61 6.03
CA PRO A 433 35.02 -25.49 6.75
C PRO A 433 33.62 -25.85 7.30
N VAL A 434 33.08 -24.93 8.10
CA VAL A 434 31.83 -24.99 8.86
C VAL A 434 30.63 -25.55 8.06
N ALA A 435 30.28 -26.80 8.32
CA ALA A 435 28.92 -27.31 8.13
C ALA A 435 28.59 -28.33 9.22
N ASN A 436 27.59 -27.99 10.04
CA ASN A 436 26.83 -28.89 10.92
C ASN A 436 27.60 -29.57 12.07
N VAL A 437 27.65 -28.90 13.22
CA VAL A 437 27.60 -29.60 14.52
C VAL A 437 26.36 -29.12 15.24
N SER A 438 25.30 -29.91 15.14
CA SER A 438 24.11 -29.83 15.99
C SER A 438 24.23 -30.94 17.03
N THR A 439 24.83 -30.64 18.17
CA THR A 439 24.69 -31.49 19.36
C THR A 439 24.68 -30.59 20.60
N PRO A 440 23.71 -30.76 21.51
CA PRO A 440 23.66 -30.01 22.76
C PRO A 440 24.74 -30.53 23.71
N LEU A 441 25.50 -29.62 24.33
CA LEU A 441 26.33 -29.94 25.48
C LEU A 441 25.40 -30.14 26.68
N SER A 442 25.12 -31.41 27.01
CA SER A 442 24.60 -31.80 28.33
C SER A 442 25.70 -31.60 29.38
N ILE A 443 25.33 -30.95 30.48
CA ILE A 443 26.09 -30.95 31.72
C ILE A 443 25.58 -32.15 32.52
N ASP A 444 26.36 -33.22 32.59
CA ASP A 444 26.11 -34.28 33.58
C ASP A 444 27.24 -34.28 34.62
N SER A 445 26.82 -34.04 35.87
CA SER A 445 27.61 -34.28 37.06
C SER A 445 27.62 -35.78 37.37
N SER A 446 28.81 -36.27 37.71
CA SER A 446 29.18 -37.67 37.93
C SER A 446 28.34 -38.39 39.00
N GLY A 447 28.03 -39.69 38.76
CA GLY A 447 27.44 -40.57 39.77
C GLY A 447 27.05 -42.01 39.37
N LYS A 448 28.04 -42.84 38.94
CA LYS A 448 28.18 -44.30 39.20
C LYS A 448 27.12 -45.33 38.69
N LEU A 449 27.50 -46.06 37.63
CA LEU A 449 27.41 -47.53 37.29
C LEU A 449 26.55 -48.51 38.17
N PRO A 450 26.20 -49.75 37.69
CA PRO A 450 25.63 -50.22 36.40
C PRO A 450 24.60 -51.41 36.64
N PRO A 451 24.38 -52.42 35.75
CA PRO A 451 23.17 -52.57 34.93
C PRO A 451 22.40 -53.90 35.13
N THR A 452 21.19 -54.04 34.58
CA THR A 452 20.81 -55.28 33.87
C THR A 452 19.71 -55.04 32.83
N GLU A 453 19.91 -55.71 31.71
CA GLU A 453 19.17 -55.76 30.45
C GLU A 453 17.69 -56.15 30.62
N VAL A 454 16.81 -55.68 29.71
CA VAL A 454 16.20 -56.51 28.66
C VAL A 454 15.62 -55.59 27.56
N ASN A 455 16.02 -55.94 26.35
CA ASN A 455 15.66 -55.44 25.03
C ASN A 455 14.17 -55.69 24.68
N MET A 456 13.50 -54.77 23.98
CA MET A 456 12.74 -55.07 22.73
C MET A 456 12.12 -53.80 22.11
N ASN A 457 12.21 -53.76 20.78
CA ASN A 457 11.97 -52.65 19.87
C ASN A 457 10.51 -52.20 19.71
N SER A 458 10.31 -50.88 19.52
CA SER A 458 9.44 -50.34 18.46
C SER A 458 9.81 -48.88 18.14
N LYS A 459 10.44 -48.65 16.97
CA LYS A 459 10.68 -47.33 16.39
C LYS A 459 9.43 -46.83 15.66
N THR A 460 8.95 -45.66 16.04
CA THR A 460 8.19 -44.75 15.18
C THR A 460 8.83 -43.37 15.34
N ASP A 461 9.59 -42.95 14.33
CA ASP A 461 10.29 -41.67 14.28
C ASP A 461 9.28 -40.53 14.04
N ALA A 462 9.16 -39.64 15.02
CA ALA A 462 8.52 -38.34 14.88
C ALA A 462 9.59 -37.33 14.42
N GLU A 463 9.69 -37.14 13.11
CA GLU A 463 10.55 -36.15 12.49
C GLU A 463 9.73 -34.90 12.17
N GLY A 464 9.90 -33.85 12.98
CA GLY A 464 9.20 -32.59 12.80
C GLY A 464 9.85 -31.46 13.59
N SER A 465 10.44 -30.52 12.86
CA SER A 465 10.90 -29.20 13.29
C SER A 465 12.36 -29.08 13.76
N ARG A 466 13.27 -28.94 12.78
CA ARG A 466 14.53 -28.19 12.88
C ARG A 466 14.99 -27.76 11.48
N SER A 467 14.47 -26.63 10.99
CA SER A 467 15.00 -25.98 9.77
C SER A 467 14.75 -24.48 9.78
N VAL A 468 15.46 -23.74 10.64
CA VAL A 468 15.53 -22.25 10.53
C VAL A 468 16.98 -21.72 10.63
N VAL A 469 17.98 -22.56 10.91
CA VAL A 469 19.37 -22.08 11.05
C VAL A 469 20.26 -22.54 9.89
N ARG A 470 19.96 -22.03 8.69
CA ARG A 470 20.92 -22.03 7.56
C ARG A 470 21.18 -20.64 6.96
N SER A 471 20.57 -19.58 7.50
CA SER A 471 20.52 -18.27 6.82
C SER A 471 21.57 -17.24 7.24
N LEU A 472 22.51 -17.51 8.16
CA LEU A 472 23.23 -16.38 8.78
C LEU A 472 24.73 -16.22 8.56
N PHE A 473 25.53 -17.16 8.03
CA PHE A 473 26.91 -16.82 7.60
C PHE A 473 27.48 -17.79 6.56
N GLY A 474 27.85 -17.29 5.37
CA GLY A 474 28.75 -18.01 4.44
C GLY A 474 28.67 -17.67 2.94
N ALA A 475 29.22 -16.51 2.56
CA ALA A 475 29.97 -16.19 1.32
C ALA A 475 29.36 -16.35 -0.10
N SER A 476 29.30 -15.19 -0.78
CA SER A 476 29.57 -14.90 -2.20
C SER A 476 29.19 -15.90 -3.30
N GLY A 477 28.17 -15.52 -4.06
CA GLY A 477 27.92 -16.02 -5.42
C GLY A 477 26.44 -16.25 -5.70
N ALA A 478 25.86 -15.41 -6.55
CA ALA A 478 24.49 -15.43 -7.08
C ALA A 478 23.38 -14.86 -6.17
N SER A 479 22.81 -13.75 -6.64
CA SER A 479 21.70 -13.00 -6.08
C SER A 479 20.40 -13.81 -6.02
N SER A 480 19.85 -14.02 -4.82
CA SER A 480 18.42 -14.23 -4.62
C SER A 480 17.99 -13.51 -3.35
N SER A 481 17.23 -12.43 -3.51
CA SER A 481 16.62 -11.67 -2.42
C SER A 481 15.59 -12.53 -1.68
N THR A 482 15.73 -12.64 -0.36
CA THR A 482 14.71 -13.21 0.53
C THR A 482 13.53 -12.24 0.62
N SER A 483 12.46 -12.51 -0.13
CA SER A 483 11.18 -11.79 -0.05
C SER A 483 10.24 -12.39 1.02
N PRO A 484 9.23 -11.63 1.50
CA PRO A 484 8.29 -12.10 2.52
C PRO A 484 7.45 -13.27 1.96
N VAL A 485 7.38 -14.36 2.73
CA VAL A 485 7.02 -15.73 2.30
C VAL A 485 5.64 -15.91 1.62
N ASN A 486 4.78 -14.90 1.47
CA ASN A 486 3.43 -15.08 0.92
C ASN A 486 3.04 -14.18 -0.26
N LEU A 487 3.91 -13.30 -0.75
CA LEU A 487 3.60 -12.43 -1.91
C LEU A 487 4.08 -13.05 -3.23
N PRO A 488 3.28 -12.97 -4.32
CA PRO A 488 3.76 -13.38 -5.63
C PRO A 488 4.99 -12.59 -6.05
N THR A 489 6.02 -13.30 -6.51
CA THR A 489 7.22 -12.67 -7.04
C THR A 489 6.93 -11.90 -8.33
N GLU A 490 7.75 -10.89 -8.64
CA GLU A 490 7.62 -10.12 -9.89
C GLU A 490 7.72 -11.03 -11.13
N ASN A 491 8.53 -12.08 -11.06
CA ASN A 491 8.66 -13.08 -12.12
C ASN A 491 7.35 -13.85 -12.36
N GLU A 492 6.64 -14.23 -11.30
CA GLU A 492 5.33 -14.87 -11.44
C GLU A 492 4.29 -13.94 -12.04
N GLN A 493 4.31 -12.65 -11.64
CA GLN A 493 3.43 -11.65 -12.25
C GLN A 493 3.74 -11.51 -13.74
N MET A 494 5.01 -11.39 -14.11
CA MET A 494 5.42 -11.31 -15.52
C MET A 494 5.00 -12.54 -16.33
N VAL A 495 5.26 -13.76 -15.82
CA VAL A 495 4.85 -15.00 -16.50
C VAL A 495 3.33 -15.09 -16.61
N ASN A 496 2.59 -14.73 -15.55
CA ASN A 496 1.13 -14.69 -15.58
C ASN A 496 0.62 -13.69 -16.62
N GLU A 497 1.18 -12.48 -16.72
CA GLU A 497 0.81 -11.50 -17.74
C GLU A 497 1.08 -12.03 -19.16
N MET A 498 2.25 -12.62 -19.39
CA MET A 498 2.60 -13.20 -20.69
C MET A 498 1.65 -14.32 -21.12
N LEU A 499 1.12 -15.13 -20.20
CA LEU A 499 0.14 -16.17 -20.50
C LEU A 499 -1.26 -15.62 -20.86
N HIS A 500 -1.58 -14.38 -20.47
CA HIS A 500 -2.88 -13.75 -20.72
C HIS A 500 -2.87 -12.78 -21.92
N GLU A 501 -1.69 -12.39 -22.42
CA GLU A 501 -1.52 -11.55 -23.61
C GLU A 501 -1.65 -12.33 -24.94
N ASP A 502 -2.41 -11.79 -25.89
CA ASP A 502 -2.26 -12.17 -27.31
C ASP A 502 -0.93 -11.62 -27.85
N GLY A 503 -0.43 -12.17 -28.96
CA GLY A 503 0.89 -11.87 -29.56
C GLY A 503 1.19 -10.42 -30.00
N GLY A 504 0.62 -9.40 -29.36
CA GLY A 504 1.06 -8.01 -29.41
C GLY A 504 2.17 -7.74 -28.39
N ALA A 505 3.11 -6.87 -28.77
CA ALA A 505 4.23 -6.46 -27.91
C ALA A 505 3.75 -6.00 -26.53
N ILE A 506 4.56 -6.28 -25.50
CA ILE A 506 4.45 -5.78 -24.12
C ILE A 506 4.35 -4.25 -24.18
N ALA A 507 3.13 -3.75 -24.33
CA ALA A 507 2.81 -2.35 -24.42
C ALA A 507 2.10 -2.00 -23.13
N GLY A 508 2.78 -1.20 -22.31
CA GLY A 508 2.42 -0.80 -20.95
C GLY A 508 1.08 -0.09 -20.82
N ASN A 509 -0.01 -0.82 -21.04
CA ASN A 509 -1.38 -0.35 -20.89
C ASN A 509 -2.00 -0.98 -19.64
N SER A 510 -1.49 -0.58 -18.49
CA SER A 510 -2.24 -0.60 -17.23
C SER A 510 -2.15 0.78 -16.57
N ASN A 511 -2.74 1.79 -17.22
CA ASN A 511 -3.04 3.09 -16.62
C ASN A 511 -4.54 3.08 -16.32
N ASP A 512 -5.00 3.35 -15.10
CA ASP A 512 -5.36 4.73 -14.76
C ASP A 512 -5.05 5.16 -13.31
N ALA A 513 -4.71 4.25 -12.39
CA ALA A 513 -4.36 4.64 -11.02
C ALA A 513 -2.89 5.03 -10.83
N ARG A 514 -2.00 4.61 -11.74
CA ARG A 514 -0.55 4.84 -11.65
C ARG A 514 -0.07 6.14 -12.30
N THR A 515 -0.91 6.85 -13.06
CA THR A 515 -0.45 8.00 -13.88
C THR A 515 -0.05 9.21 -13.04
N ILE A 516 -0.75 9.46 -11.93
CA ILE A 516 -0.43 10.57 -11.01
C ILE A 516 0.81 10.23 -10.18
N GLU A 517 0.92 8.99 -9.70
CA GLU A 517 2.08 8.52 -8.94
C GLU A 517 3.33 8.45 -9.82
N LYS A 518 3.20 7.99 -11.06
CA LYS A 518 4.27 7.98 -12.06
C LYS A 518 4.70 9.38 -12.44
N GLY A 519 3.78 10.32 -12.66
CA GLY A 519 4.11 11.72 -12.91
C GLY A 519 4.86 12.40 -11.76
N PHE A 520 4.50 12.08 -10.51
CA PHE A 520 5.25 12.53 -9.34
C PHE A 520 6.63 11.85 -9.24
N GLN A 521 6.71 10.53 -9.41
CA GLN A 521 7.96 9.78 -9.41
C GLN A 521 8.92 10.26 -10.49
N ASP A 522 8.42 10.55 -11.70
CA ASP A 522 9.20 11.09 -12.81
C ASP A 522 9.72 12.49 -12.46
N LYS A 523 8.90 13.33 -11.80
CA LYS A 523 9.35 14.66 -11.33
C LYS A 523 10.39 14.57 -10.21
N VAL A 524 10.23 13.62 -9.28
CA VAL A 524 11.21 13.34 -8.22
C VAL A 524 12.53 12.88 -8.85
N ARG A 525 12.48 11.92 -9.78
CA ARG A 525 13.63 11.40 -10.52
C ARG A 525 14.36 12.52 -11.26
N GLU A 526 13.65 13.33 -12.05
CA GLU A 526 14.24 14.46 -12.79
C GLU A 526 14.93 15.46 -11.85
N THR A 527 14.32 15.73 -10.69
CA THR A 527 14.90 16.65 -9.69
C THR A 527 16.14 16.06 -9.02
N MET A 528 16.13 14.76 -8.70
CA MET A 528 17.28 14.07 -8.12
C MET A 528 18.44 13.95 -9.13
N GLU A 529 18.15 13.60 -10.38
CA GLU A 529 19.16 13.55 -11.45
C GLU A 529 19.77 14.92 -11.72
N LYS A 530 18.95 15.97 -11.73
CA LYS A 530 19.46 17.34 -11.87
C LYS A 530 20.38 17.70 -10.69
N ALA A 531 19.96 17.43 -9.46
CA ALA A 531 20.77 17.70 -8.27
C ALA A 531 22.09 16.91 -8.29
N PHE A 532 22.08 15.67 -8.77
CA PHE A 532 23.29 14.87 -8.94
C PHE A 532 24.26 15.51 -9.93
N TRP A 533 23.79 15.87 -11.13
CA TRP A 533 24.64 16.50 -12.14
C TRP A 533 25.13 17.90 -11.74
N ASP A 534 24.34 18.65 -10.96
CA ASP A 534 24.75 19.93 -10.38
C ASP A 534 25.92 19.71 -9.39
N VAL A 535 25.85 18.69 -8.51
CA VAL A 535 26.94 18.32 -7.59
C VAL A 535 28.21 17.89 -8.33
N VAL A 536 28.09 17.08 -9.39
CA VAL A 536 29.23 16.66 -10.23
C VAL A 536 29.86 17.85 -10.95
N THR A 537 29.04 18.82 -11.38
CA THR A 537 29.53 20.05 -12.02
C THR A 537 30.25 20.95 -11.01
N ASP A 538 29.72 21.06 -9.79
CA ASP A 538 30.29 21.88 -8.73
C ASP A 538 31.58 21.28 -8.15
N SER A 539 31.70 19.94 -8.05
CA SER A 539 32.93 19.28 -7.56
C SER A 539 34.14 19.48 -8.47
N MET A 540 33.89 19.75 -9.74
CA MET A 540 34.91 20.06 -10.75
C MET A 540 35.14 21.57 -10.92
N ARG A 541 34.33 22.43 -10.27
CA ARG A 541 34.39 23.89 -10.35
C ARG A 541 35.08 24.45 -9.08
N GLY A 542 36.42 24.43 -9.04
CA GLY A 542 37.21 25.03 -7.96
C GLY A 542 38.73 24.91 -8.15
N ASP A 543 39.52 25.60 -7.32
CA ASP A 543 41.01 25.63 -7.39
C ASP A 543 41.68 24.25 -7.14
N LYS A 544 40.93 23.29 -6.59
CA LYS A 544 41.30 21.87 -6.44
C LYS A 544 40.13 20.99 -6.91
N PRO A 545 40.04 20.64 -8.20
CA PRO A 545 38.97 19.79 -8.71
C PRO A 545 39.09 18.36 -8.16
N ASP A 546 37.96 17.79 -7.70
CA ASP A 546 37.88 16.38 -7.32
C ASP A 546 37.38 15.54 -8.50
N TYR A 547 38.31 14.88 -9.17
CA TYR A 547 38.02 14.02 -10.33
C TYR A 547 37.54 12.61 -9.96
N SER A 548 37.40 12.28 -8.67
CA SER A 548 36.96 10.94 -8.25
C SER A 548 35.57 10.59 -8.78
N GLN A 549 34.65 11.56 -8.81
CA GLN A 549 33.30 11.37 -9.35
C GLN A 549 33.31 11.14 -10.87
N LEU A 550 34.17 11.85 -11.60
CA LEU A 550 34.33 11.69 -13.04
C LEU A 550 34.87 10.29 -13.39
N ILE A 551 35.89 9.81 -12.66
CA ILE A 551 36.45 8.47 -12.86
C ILE A 551 35.39 7.40 -12.58
N ASN A 552 34.55 7.59 -11.56
CA ASN A 552 33.46 6.67 -11.28
C ASN A 552 32.40 6.65 -12.40
N LEU A 553 32.08 7.79 -13.01
CA LEU A 553 31.15 7.85 -14.15
C LEU A 553 31.71 7.16 -15.39
N VAL A 554 32.99 7.37 -15.70
CA VAL A 554 33.65 6.66 -16.82
C VAL A 554 33.73 5.16 -16.54
N LYS A 555 33.97 4.77 -15.28
CA LYS A 555 33.88 3.38 -14.85
C LYS A 555 32.48 2.81 -15.04
N GLU A 556 31.43 3.56 -14.71
CA GLU A 556 30.03 3.14 -14.93
C GLU A 556 29.73 2.94 -16.42
N VAL A 557 30.21 3.84 -17.29
CA VAL A 557 30.11 3.69 -18.75
C VAL A 557 30.80 2.40 -19.21
N ARG A 558 32.04 2.17 -18.78
CA ARG A 558 32.82 0.97 -19.12
C ARG A 558 32.14 -0.30 -18.64
N ASP A 559 31.77 -0.36 -17.36
CA ASP A 559 31.20 -1.55 -16.74
C ASP A 559 29.82 -1.87 -17.37
N SER A 560 29.01 -0.85 -17.67
CA SER A 560 27.72 -1.02 -18.35
C SER A 560 27.85 -1.51 -19.80
N LEU A 561 28.82 -0.99 -20.56
CA LEU A 561 29.11 -1.49 -21.91
C LEU A 561 29.65 -2.91 -21.87
N HIS A 562 30.53 -3.20 -20.92
CA HIS A 562 31.07 -4.54 -20.71
C HIS A 562 29.97 -5.58 -20.38
N ASP A 563 28.96 -5.21 -19.60
CA ASP A 563 27.85 -6.10 -19.25
C ASP A 563 26.92 -6.38 -20.46
N LEU A 564 26.74 -5.40 -21.34
CA LEU A 564 25.94 -5.52 -22.55
C LEU A 564 26.67 -6.19 -23.71
N ALA A 565 28.00 -6.15 -23.72
CA ALA A 565 28.80 -6.63 -24.83
C ALA A 565 28.92 -8.17 -24.90
N PRO A 566 28.99 -8.73 -26.13
CA PRO A 566 29.40 -10.12 -26.35
C PRO A 566 30.79 -10.41 -25.75
N LYS A 567 31.07 -11.68 -25.46
CA LYS A 567 32.34 -12.09 -24.81
C LYS A 567 33.60 -11.58 -25.53
N GLU A 568 33.54 -11.48 -26.87
CA GLU A 568 34.65 -11.07 -27.73
C GLU A 568 35.03 -9.59 -27.61
N TRP A 569 34.09 -8.72 -27.20
CA TRP A 569 34.31 -7.27 -27.13
C TRP A 569 34.59 -6.77 -25.70
N LYS A 570 34.47 -7.65 -24.70
CA LYS A 570 34.66 -7.30 -23.28
C LYS A 570 36.10 -6.86 -22.98
N GLU A 571 37.08 -7.56 -23.56
CA GLU A 571 38.50 -7.23 -23.43
C GLU A 571 38.83 -5.92 -24.17
N GLU A 572 38.32 -5.76 -25.40
CA GLU A 572 38.47 -4.53 -26.20
C GLU A 572 37.96 -3.28 -25.47
N ILE A 573 36.81 -3.38 -24.77
CA ILE A 573 36.23 -2.27 -24.00
C ILE A 573 37.11 -1.89 -22.81
N CYS A 574 37.74 -2.86 -22.16
CA CYS A 574 38.60 -2.62 -21.00
C CYS A 574 39.96 -2.02 -21.40
N GLU A 575 40.48 -2.37 -22.58
CA GLU A 575 41.71 -1.79 -23.13
C GLU A 575 41.53 -0.35 -23.60
N ASN A 576 40.39 -0.02 -24.22
CA ASN A 576 40.12 1.33 -24.74
C ASN A 576 39.62 2.30 -23.66
N ILE A 577 39.02 1.81 -22.57
CA ILE A 577 38.58 2.63 -21.42
C ILE A 577 39.42 2.27 -20.18
N ASP A 578 40.69 2.66 -20.22
CA ASP A 578 41.65 2.42 -19.14
C ASP A 578 41.51 3.49 -18.03
N LEU A 579 41.11 3.05 -16.84
CA LEU A 579 40.92 3.91 -15.67
C LEU A 579 42.24 4.33 -15.03
N GLU A 580 43.32 3.55 -15.16
CA GLU A 580 44.63 3.88 -14.62
C GLU A 580 45.24 5.03 -15.42
N ILE A 581 45.23 4.92 -16.76
CA ILE A 581 45.67 5.98 -17.68
C ILE A 581 44.83 7.24 -17.46
N LEU A 582 43.50 7.11 -17.38
CA LEU A 582 42.61 8.24 -17.10
C LEU A 582 42.95 8.92 -15.76
N SER A 583 43.20 8.14 -14.70
CA SER A 583 43.55 8.69 -13.39
C SER A 583 44.90 9.42 -13.40
N GLN A 584 45.84 8.96 -14.23
CA GLN A 584 47.16 9.55 -14.36
C GLN A 584 47.12 10.87 -15.14
N VAL A 585 46.35 10.90 -16.24
CA VAL A 585 46.11 12.10 -17.07
C VAL A 585 45.39 13.20 -16.28
N LEU A 586 44.43 12.84 -15.42
CA LEU A 586 43.71 13.80 -14.58
C LEU A 586 44.57 14.33 -13.41
N LYS A 587 45.53 13.54 -12.91
CA LYS A 587 46.45 13.95 -11.82
C LYS A 587 47.63 14.79 -12.29
N SER A 588 48.05 14.68 -13.55
CA SER A 588 49.17 15.46 -14.12
C SER A 588 48.82 16.92 -14.37
N GLY A 589 47.54 17.32 -14.25
CA GLY A 589 47.08 18.69 -14.50
C GLY A 589 47.15 19.12 -15.96
N SER A 590 47.59 18.23 -16.86
CA SER A 590 47.46 18.40 -18.31
C SER A 590 46.00 18.18 -18.66
N GLN A 591 45.30 19.24 -19.05
CA GLN A 591 43.93 19.16 -19.57
C GLN A 591 43.93 18.48 -20.94
N ASP A 592 44.24 17.18 -21.02
CA ASP A 592 44.19 16.41 -22.25
C ASP A 592 42.72 16.09 -22.57
N THR A 593 42.05 17.12 -23.07
CA THR A 593 40.69 17.08 -23.63
C THR A 593 40.57 16.02 -24.73
N GLN A 594 41.68 15.67 -25.37
CA GLN A 594 41.78 14.67 -26.43
C GLN A 594 41.54 13.24 -25.92
N TYR A 595 42.17 12.82 -24.82
CA TYR A 595 42.04 11.44 -24.34
C TYR A 595 40.62 11.15 -23.82
N LEU A 596 40.03 12.10 -23.09
CA LEU A 596 38.65 11.96 -22.61
C LEU A 596 37.63 12.05 -23.76
N GLY A 597 37.91 12.87 -24.76
CA GLY A 597 37.16 12.91 -26.02
C GLY A 597 37.22 11.56 -26.76
N GLN A 598 38.38 10.91 -26.81
CA GLN A 598 38.55 9.57 -27.38
C GLN A 598 37.74 8.51 -26.63
N ILE A 599 37.74 8.53 -25.29
CA ILE A 599 36.92 7.62 -24.48
C ILE A 599 35.43 7.81 -24.78
N LEU A 600 34.96 9.05 -24.83
CA LEU A 600 33.56 9.37 -25.15
C LEU A 600 33.19 8.91 -26.56
N GLN A 601 34.06 9.17 -27.55
CA GLN A 601 33.84 8.77 -28.93
C GLN A 601 33.80 7.26 -29.08
N TYR A 602 34.75 6.55 -28.46
CA TYR A 602 34.77 5.08 -28.42
C TYR A 602 33.51 4.51 -27.76
N SER A 603 33.11 5.07 -26.61
CA SER A 603 31.93 4.64 -25.88
C SER A 603 30.67 4.77 -26.73
N LEU A 604 30.51 5.91 -27.42
CA LEU A 604 29.37 6.14 -28.32
C LEU A 604 29.40 5.24 -29.56
N ASP A 605 30.57 5.02 -30.16
CA ASP A 605 30.72 4.08 -31.27
C ASP A 605 30.38 2.64 -30.85
N MET A 606 30.71 2.26 -29.61
CA MET A 606 30.36 0.96 -29.06
C MET A 606 28.86 0.83 -28.78
N VAL A 607 28.21 1.85 -28.20
CA VAL A 607 26.74 1.89 -28.07
C VAL A 607 26.09 1.71 -29.44
N ARG A 608 26.58 2.42 -30.46
CA ARG A 608 26.07 2.30 -31.83
C ARG A 608 26.18 0.87 -32.38
N LYS A 609 27.33 0.21 -32.16
CA LYS A 609 27.54 -1.19 -32.58
C LYS A 609 26.62 -2.19 -31.86
N LEU A 610 26.29 -1.94 -30.60
CA LEU A 610 25.44 -2.83 -29.78
C LEU A 610 23.94 -2.60 -29.99
N SER A 611 23.56 -1.44 -30.52
CA SER A 611 22.17 -1.07 -30.78
C SER A 611 21.58 -1.70 -32.05
N ALA A 612 20.25 -1.66 -32.18
CA ALA A 612 19.55 -2.16 -33.36
C ALA A 612 19.81 -1.29 -34.60
N ALA A 613 20.02 -1.94 -35.77
CA ALA A 613 20.29 -1.27 -37.05
C ALA A 613 19.25 -0.21 -37.46
N ALA A 614 18.00 -0.35 -37.01
CA ALA A 614 16.92 0.61 -37.29
C ALA A 614 17.09 1.98 -36.61
N LYS A 615 17.92 2.06 -35.55
CA LYS A 615 18.19 3.30 -34.80
C LYS A 615 19.56 3.90 -35.12
N ASP A 616 20.36 3.22 -35.93
CA ASP A 616 21.75 3.59 -36.21
C ASP A 616 21.85 5.02 -36.80
N ASP A 617 20.97 5.34 -37.75
CA ASP A 617 20.92 6.66 -38.39
C ASP A 617 20.49 7.79 -37.43
N GLU A 618 19.53 7.52 -36.53
CA GLU A 618 19.06 8.48 -35.52
C GLU A 618 20.11 8.74 -34.44
N MET A 619 20.72 7.67 -33.92
CA MET A 619 21.84 7.78 -32.98
C MET A 619 23.02 8.49 -33.61
N LYS A 620 23.37 8.19 -34.87
CA LYS A 620 24.46 8.87 -35.58
C LYS A 620 24.20 10.38 -35.72
N ALA A 621 22.98 10.78 -36.10
CA ALA A 621 22.62 12.19 -36.17
C ALA A 621 22.70 12.88 -34.79
N SER A 622 22.28 12.20 -33.71
CA SER A 622 22.38 12.73 -32.34
C SER A 622 23.82 12.82 -31.82
N HIS A 623 24.67 11.84 -32.18
CA HIS A 623 26.10 11.81 -31.90
C HIS A 623 26.81 12.97 -32.61
N ASP A 624 26.60 13.13 -33.93
CA ASP A 624 27.20 14.20 -34.73
C ASP A 624 26.76 15.59 -34.23
N LYS A 625 25.50 15.71 -33.79
CA LYS A 625 24.97 16.90 -33.15
C LYS A 625 25.67 17.19 -31.81
N LEU A 626 25.88 16.18 -30.97
CA LEU A 626 26.58 16.35 -29.70
C LEU A 626 28.04 16.73 -29.94
N LEU A 627 28.75 16.07 -30.87
CA LEU A 627 30.13 16.43 -31.20
C LEU A 627 30.25 17.86 -31.71
N SER A 628 29.31 18.32 -32.54
CA SER A 628 29.27 19.71 -33.01
C SER A 628 28.94 20.71 -31.89
N GLU A 629 28.07 20.36 -30.94
CA GLU A 629 27.79 21.18 -29.74
C GLU A 629 29.00 21.25 -28.79
N LEU A 630 29.73 20.15 -28.61
CA LEU A 630 30.97 20.12 -27.82
C LEU A 630 32.08 20.94 -28.50
N ALA A 631 32.22 20.84 -29.82
CA ALA A 631 33.18 21.63 -30.60
C ALA A 631 32.87 23.13 -30.53
N ALA A 632 31.61 23.53 -30.67
CA ALA A 632 31.20 24.93 -30.58
C ALA A 632 31.37 25.52 -29.17
N SER A 633 31.24 24.71 -28.11
CA SER A 633 31.47 25.15 -26.73
C SER A 633 32.94 25.38 -26.36
N SER A 634 33.87 25.02 -27.25
CA SER A 634 35.31 25.19 -27.05
C SER A 634 35.87 26.55 -27.51
N GLU A 635 35.11 27.33 -28.28
CA GLU A 635 35.58 28.59 -28.89
C GLU A 635 35.30 29.88 -28.08
N ASP A 636 34.53 29.81 -26.97
CA ASP A 636 34.25 30.98 -26.13
C ASP A 636 35.40 31.25 -25.12
N ASN A 637 36.28 32.18 -25.51
CA ASN A 637 37.39 32.71 -24.72
C ASN A 637 36.90 33.51 -23.50
N ASP A 638 37.04 32.93 -22.29
CA ASP A 638 37.58 33.61 -21.09
C ASP A 638 37.57 32.74 -19.80
N ASN A 639 37.22 31.44 -19.85
CA ASN A 639 37.37 30.54 -18.69
C ASN A 639 37.51 29.05 -19.09
N GLY A 640 38.63 28.70 -19.75
CA GLY A 640 38.83 27.39 -20.41
C GLY A 640 38.68 26.13 -19.54
N VAL A 641 38.89 26.23 -18.23
CA VAL A 641 38.67 25.11 -17.28
C VAL A 641 37.17 24.82 -17.13
N SER A 642 36.33 25.85 -17.10
CA SER A 642 34.89 25.71 -16.87
C SER A 642 34.13 25.25 -18.12
N SER A 643 34.59 25.60 -19.33
CA SER A 643 33.94 25.17 -20.58
C SER A 643 34.20 23.68 -20.86
N PHE A 644 35.43 23.21 -20.63
CA PHE A 644 35.80 21.79 -20.74
C PHE A 644 34.99 20.90 -19.79
N VAL A 645 34.90 21.27 -18.50
CA VAL A 645 34.14 20.50 -17.50
C VAL A 645 32.67 20.36 -17.91
N ILE A 646 32.05 21.43 -18.41
CA ILE A 646 30.65 21.39 -18.88
C ILE A 646 30.49 20.49 -20.10
N ALA A 647 31.43 20.53 -21.04
CA ALA A 647 31.44 19.71 -22.24
C ALA A 647 31.53 18.20 -21.90
N VAL A 648 32.46 17.84 -21.01
CA VAL A 648 32.66 16.45 -20.55
C VAL A 648 31.43 15.91 -19.82
N ILE A 649 30.85 16.69 -18.91
CA ILE A 649 29.66 16.29 -18.15
C ILE A 649 28.47 16.08 -19.09
N LYS A 650 28.31 16.94 -20.10
CA LYS A 650 27.27 16.76 -21.13
C LYS A 650 27.49 15.49 -21.95
N GLY A 651 28.72 15.21 -22.37
CA GLY A 651 29.06 13.99 -23.11
C GLY A 651 28.85 12.71 -22.29
N LEU A 652 29.26 12.70 -21.02
CA LEU A 652 29.04 11.56 -20.11
C LEU A 652 27.56 11.34 -19.79
N ARG A 653 26.81 12.43 -19.56
CA ARG A 653 25.36 12.34 -19.34
C ARG A 653 24.66 11.73 -20.55
N PHE A 654 25.02 12.16 -21.75
CA PHE A 654 24.44 11.64 -22.98
C PHE A 654 24.79 10.16 -23.21
N THR A 655 26.06 9.79 -23.07
CA THR A 655 26.49 8.38 -23.21
C THR A 655 25.76 7.45 -22.23
N LEU A 656 25.64 7.84 -20.96
CA LEU A 656 24.91 7.05 -19.97
C LEU A 656 23.41 6.93 -20.30
N GLU A 657 22.79 7.98 -20.84
CA GLU A 657 21.38 7.93 -21.27
C GLU A 657 21.19 6.98 -22.46
N GLU A 658 22.08 7.02 -23.46
CA GLU A 658 22.05 6.11 -24.58
C GLU A 658 22.30 4.65 -24.15
N ILE A 659 23.21 4.42 -23.20
CA ILE A 659 23.42 3.08 -22.60
C ILE A 659 22.17 2.59 -21.88
N LYS A 660 21.47 3.43 -21.10
CA LYS A 660 20.20 3.05 -20.46
C LYS A 660 19.13 2.69 -21.49
N GLN A 661 19.03 3.46 -22.57
CA GLN A 661 18.10 3.17 -23.66
C GLN A 661 18.44 1.83 -24.34
N LEU A 662 19.72 1.54 -24.54
CA LEU A 662 20.20 0.26 -25.04
C LEU A 662 19.87 -0.90 -24.09
N GLN A 663 20.03 -0.74 -22.76
CA GLN A 663 19.63 -1.76 -21.77
C GLN A 663 18.13 -2.09 -21.87
N VAL A 664 17.28 -1.08 -22.04
CA VAL A 664 15.82 -1.27 -22.24
C VAL A 664 15.53 -2.03 -23.54
N GLU A 665 16.30 -1.79 -24.60
CA GLU A 665 16.15 -2.48 -25.87
C GLU A 665 16.60 -3.93 -25.82
N VAL A 666 17.78 -4.19 -25.25
CA VAL A 666 18.31 -5.55 -25.08
C VAL A 666 17.38 -6.38 -24.19
N SER A 667 16.90 -5.80 -23.08
CA SER A 667 15.93 -6.48 -22.22
C SER A 667 14.61 -6.75 -22.95
N LYS A 668 14.08 -5.79 -23.71
CA LYS A 668 12.88 -6.00 -24.55
C LYS A 668 13.08 -7.12 -25.58
N ALA A 669 14.21 -7.14 -26.27
CA ALA A 669 14.55 -8.17 -27.25
C ALA A 669 14.67 -9.56 -26.59
N TYR A 670 15.31 -9.63 -25.43
CA TYR A 670 15.43 -10.88 -24.66
C TYR A 670 14.07 -11.40 -24.21
N VAL A 671 13.21 -10.53 -23.68
CA VAL A 671 11.84 -10.91 -23.29
C VAL A 671 11.03 -11.39 -24.50
N GLN A 672 11.16 -10.72 -25.66
CA GLN A 672 10.52 -11.17 -26.91
C GLN A 672 11.01 -12.54 -27.37
N LEU A 673 12.32 -12.83 -27.22
CA LEU A 673 12.90 -14.13 -27.55
C LEU A 673 12.38 -15.24 -26.63
N MET A 674 12.21 -14.95 -25.34
CA MET A 674 11.69 -15.91 -24.35
C MET A 674 10.17 -16.07 -24.40
N GLN A 675 9.44 -15.11 -24.97
CA GLN A 675 7.98 -15.05 -24.93
C GLN A 675 7.29 -16.31 -25.47
N PRO A 676 7.70 -16.94 -26.60
CA PRO A 676 7.07 -18.17 -27.08
C PRO A 676 7.21 -19.34 -26.11
N THR A 677 8.37 -19.49 -25.47
CA THR A 677 8.64 -20.53 -24.48
C THR A 677 7.80 -20.32 -23.22
N ILE A 678 7.71 -19.08 -22.75
CA ILE A 678 6.91 -18.72 -21.57
C ILE A 678 5.41 -18.89 -21.84
N LYS A 679 4.93 -18.52 -23.04
CA LYS A 679 3.52 -18.75 -23.45
C LYS A 679 3.17 -20.23 -23.64
N GLY A 680 4.17 -21.09 -23.77
CA GLY A 680 4.04 -22.54 -23.89
C GLY A 680 3.77 -23.24 -22.54
N SER A 681 4.07 -24.55 -22.48
CA SER A 681 3.90 -25.34 -21.26
C SER A 681 4.84 -24.91 -20.13
N ALA A 682 6.04 -24.41 -20.46
CA ALA A 682 7.05 -24.03 -19.47
C ALA A 682 6.56 -22.91 -18.53
N GLY A 683 5.82 -21.92 -19.02
CA GLY A 683 5.24 -20.88 -18.14
C GLY A 683 4.14 -21.42 -17.24
N VAL A 684 3.33 -22.36 -17.73
CA VAL A 684 2.30 -23.03 -16.92
C VAL A 684 2.93 -23.88 -15.82
N GLU A 685 3.96 -24.67 -16.14
CA GLU A 685 4.73 -25.48 -15.19
C GLU A 685 5.41 -24.61 -14.13
N TYR A 686 5.98 -23.47 -14.54
CA TYR A 686 6.57 -22.50 -13.63
C TYR A 686 5.53 -21.96 -12.62
N LEU A 687 4.35 -21.54 -13.09
CA LEU A 687 3.29 -21.05 -12.21
C LEU A 687 2.68 -22.15 -11.34
N GLN A 688 2.56 -23.38 -11.85
CA GLN A 688 2.13 -24.54 -11.05
C GLN A 688 3.10 -24.79 -9.91
N LYS A 689 4.41 -24.79 -10.19
CA LYS A 689 5.45 -24.98 -9.18
C LYS A 689 5.43 -23.85 -8.15
N ALA A 690 5.42 -22.59 -8.59
CA ALA A 690 5.36 -21.44 -7.70
C ALA A 690 4.08 -21.40 -6.84
N PHE A 691 2.95 -21.85 -7.39
CA PHE A 691 1.71 -21.99 -6.63
C PHE A 691 1.78 -23.13 -5.60
N GLY A 692 2.34 -24.28 -5.98
CA GLY A 692 2.57 -25.42 -5.08
C GLY A 692 3.58 -25.12 -3.97
N ASP A 693 4.63 -24.35 -4.26
CA ASP A 693 5.62 -23.94 -3.26
C ASP A 693 5.00 -23.03 -2.18
N ARG A 694 3.99 -22.23 -2.54
CA ARG A 694 3.27 -21.34 -1.59
C ARG A 694 2.16 -22.02 -0.82
N TYR A 695 1.29 -22.78 -1.51
CA TYR A 695 0.05 -23.31 -0.93
C TYR A 695 0.09 -24.82 -0.71
N GLY A 696 1.21 -25.47 -1.02
CA GLY A 696 1.38 -26.91 -0.88
C GLY A 696 0.77 -27.73 -2.03
N PRO A 697 0.94 -29.06 -1.97
CA PRO A 697 0.49 -29.97 -3.02
C PRO A 697 -1.04 -30.03 -3.11
N PRO A 698 -1.61 -30.42 -4.28
CA PRO A 698 -3.05 -30.48 -4.49
C PRO A 698 -3.83 -31.31 -3.44
N ALA A 699 -3.21 -32.34 -2.86
CA ALA A 699 -3.84 -33.16 -1.82
C ALA A 699 -4.26 -32.38 -0.57
N ASN A 700 -3.56 -31.28 -0.26
CA ASN A 700 -3.83 -30.43 0.91
C ASN A 700 -4.70 -29.21 0.58
N ALA A 701 -5.19 -29.10 -0.66
CA ALA A 701 -5.86 -27.90 -1.18
C ALA A 701 -7.06 -27.44 -0.35
N SER A 702 -7.83 -28.36 0.25
CA SER A 702 -8.98 -28.00 1.09
C SER A 702 -8.58 -27.28 2.39
N ALA A 703 -7.39 -27.53 2.91
CA ALA A 703 -6.87 -26.89 4.12
C ALA A 703 -6.07 -25.62 3.80
N SER A 704 -5.34 -25.60 2.68
CA SER A 704 -4.47 -24.48 2.31
C SER A 704 -5.14 -23.39 1.46
N LEU A 705 -6.30 -23.66 0.85
CA LEU A 705 -7.03 -22.72 0.00
C LEU A 705 -8.49 -22.53 0.48
N PRO A 706 -8.72 -21.99 1.69
CA PRO A 706 -10.05 -21.86 2.27
C PRO A 706 -11.00 -20.97 1.45
N VAL A 707 -10.53 -19.87 0.87
CA VAL A 707 -11.38 -18.95 0.09
C VAL A 707 -11.73 -19.57 -1.26
N THR A 708 -10.78 -20.25 -1.90
CA THR A 708 -11.00 -21.01 -3.14
C THR A 708 -11.99 -22.16 -2.92
N LEU A 709 -11.89 -22.88 -1.80
CA LEU A 709 -12.86 -23.90 -1.40
C LEU A 709 -14.27 -23.31 -1.23
N GLN A 710 -14.39 -22.20 -0.50
CA GLN A 710 -15.67 -21.52 -0.31
C GLN A 710 -16.27 -21.07 -1.65
N TRP A 711 -15.45 -20.47 -2.53
CA TRP A 711 -15.86 -20.04 -3.86
C TRP A 711 -16.33 -21.19 -4.76
N ILE A 712 -15.59 -22.31 -4.79
CA ILE A 712 -16.00 -23.50 -5.55
C ILE A 712 -17.30 -24.08 -4.99
N SER A 713 -17.45 -24.16 -3.66
CA SER A 713 -18.66 -24.68 -3.04
C SER A 713 -19.90 -23.83 -3.36
N ALA A 714 -19.76 -22.51 -3.34
CA ALA A 714 -20.83 -21.58 -3.73
C ALA A 714 -21.19 -21.76 -5.22
N SER A 715 -20.17 -21.84 -6.09
CA SER A 715 -20.35 -22.03 -7.53
C SER A 715 -21.04 -23.37 -7.85
N LYS A 716 -20.70 -24.45 -7.13
CA LYS A 716 -21.28 -25.78 -7.31
C LYS A 716 -22.80 -25.80 -7.15
N SER A 717 -23.35 -24.92 -6.30
CA SER A 717 -24.80 -24.82 -6.09
C SER A 717 -25.56 -24.19 -7.26
N ILE A 718 -24.89 -23.42 -8.13
CA ILE A 718 -25.52 -22.65 -9.22
C ILE A 718 -25.13 -23.13 -10.63
N VAL A 719 -24.01 -23.84 -10.78
CA VAL A 719 -23.45 -24.23 -12.09
C VAL A 719 -24.44 -25.00 -12.96
N ASP A 720 -25.15 -25.99 -12.40
CA ASP A 720 -26.08 -26.80 -13.18
C ASP A 720 -27.29 -25.99 -13.66
N ALA A 721 -27.77 -25.04 -12.84
CA ALA A 721 -28.85 -24.14 -13.22
C ALA A 721 -28.42 -23.17 -14.33
N GLU A 722 -27.26 -22.51 -14.16
CA GLU A 722 -26.71 -21.57 -15.13
C GLU A 722 -26.34 -22.25 -16.47
N TRP A 723 -25.82 -23.47 -16.42
CA TRP A 723 -25.54 -24.29 -17.60
C TRP A 723 -26.83 -24.70 -18.33
N SER A 724 -27.86 -25.14 -17.59
CA SER A 724 -29.15 -25.53 -18.17
C SER A 724 -29.85 -24.34 -18.84
N GLU A 725 -29.80 -23.15 -18.23
CA GLU A 725 -30.37 -21.93 -18.82
C GLU A 725 -29.57 -21.43 -20.04
N HIS A 726 -28.25 -21.63 -20.05
CA HIS A 726 -27.42 -21.38 -21.23
C HIS A 726 -27.82 -22.30 -22.40
N LEU A 727 -27.99 -23.60 -22.15
CA LEU A 727 -28.49 -24.55 -23.16
C LEU A 727 -29.89 -24.18 -23.65
N GLY A 728 -30.78 -23.78 -22.74
CA GLY A 728 -32.10 -23.25 -23.09
C GLY A 728 -32.00 -22.03 -23.99
N SER A 729 -31.12 -21.07 -23.68
CA SER A 729 -30.89 -19.87 -24.49
C SER A 729 -30.34 -20.21 -25.88
N LEU A 730 -29.42 -21.18 -25.97
CA LEU A 730 -28.90 -21.70 -27.23
C LEU A 730 -29.99 -22.35 -28.09
N SER A 731 -30.92 -23.08 -27.48
CA SER A 731 -32.03 -23.74 -28.19
C SER A 731 -33.04 -22.76 -28.80
N VAL A 732 -33.15 -21.55 -28.23
CA VAL A 732 -34.08 -20.48 -28.67
C VAL A 732 -33.47 -19.57 -29.74
N LEU A 733 -32.13 -19.54 -29.88
CA LEU A 733 -31.42 -18.74 -30.89
C LEU A 733 -31.93 -18.92 -32.34
N PRO A 734 -32.27 -20.13 -32.83
CA PRO A 734 -32.79 -20.30 -34.18
C PRO A 734 -34.15 -19.61 -34.41
N ALA A 735 -34.95 -19.41 -33.35
CA ALA A 735 -36.28 -18.78 -33.42
C ALA A 735 -36.24 -17.25 -33.25
N ALA A 736 -35.11 -16.68 -32.82
CA ALA A 736 -34.97 -15.26 -32.46
C ALA A 736 -34.73 -14.28 -33.64
N ASN A 737 -34.86 -14.75 -34.89
CA ASN A 737 -35.04 -13.85 -36.05
C ASN A 737 -36.42 -13.15 -36.03
N HIS A 738 -37.33 -13.59 -35.17
CA HIS A 738 -38.57 -12.87 -34.86
C HIS A 738 -38.49 -12.24 -33.47
N ALA A 739 -38.72 -10.92 -33.44
CA ALA A 739 -38.55 -10.04 -32.29
C ALA A 739 -39.19 -10.61 -31.01
N GLN A 740 -38.35 -10.94 -30.01
CA GLN A 740 -38.86 -11.18 -28.67
C GLN A 740 -39.27 -9.84 -28.03
N PRO A 741 -40.45 -9.78 -27.37
CA PRO A 741 -40.95 -8.56 -26.77
C PRO A 741 -40.09 -8.09 -25.58
N LEU A 742 -39.87 -6.78 -25.52
CA LEU A 742 -39.24 -6.07 -24.40
C LEU A 742 -39.93 -6.44 -23.07
N VAL A 743 -39.16 -6.48 -21.97
CA VAL A 743 -39.64 -6.93 -20.65
C VAL A 743 -40.96 -6.25 -20.23
N THR A 744 -41.96 -7.07 -19.88
CA THR A 744 -43.39 -6.71 -19.80
C THR A 744 -43.86 -5.98 -18.53
N VAL A 745 -42.97 -5.45 -17.69
CA VAL A 745 -43.39 -4.81 -16.41
C VAL A 745 -43.77 -3.34 -16.54
N LEU A 746 -43.57 -2.72 -17.70
CA LEU A 746 -44.11 -1.41 -18.01
C LEU A 746 -44.62 -1.43 -19.46
N ARG A 747 -45.93 -1.59 -19.65
CA ARG A 747 -46.54 -1.67 -20.99
C ARG A 747 -47.14 -0.33 -21.44
N ALA A 748 -46.65 0.15 -22.58
CA ALA A 748 -47.38 0.53 -23.81
C ALA A 748 -46.30 0.50 -24.91
N GLY A 749 -46.32 -0.25 -26.01
CA GLY A 749 -47.35 -0.65 -26.96
C GLY A 749 -46.78 -0.32 -28.36
N HIS A 750 -46.64 -1.32 -29.23
CA HIS A 750 -46.25 -1.29 -30.67
C HIS A 750 -44.75 -1.23 -31.03
N GLY A 751 -44.34 -2.21 -31.86
CA GLY A 751 -42.97 -2.38 -32.38
C GLY A 751 -42.84 -2.01 -33.86
N ALA A 752 -41.60 -1.74 -34.28
CA ALA A 752 -41.18 -1.48 -35.66
C ALA A 752 -39.75 -2.06 -35.88
N PRO A 753 -39.33 -2.32 -37.14
CA PRO A 753 -38.38 -3.40 -37.48
C PRO A 753 -36.90 -3.02 -37.44
N ALA A 754 -36.05 -4.05 -37.33
CA ALA A 754 -34.61 -3.98 -37.16
C ALA A 754 -33.83 -3.80 -38.48
N ALA A 755 -32.74 -3.02 -38.43
CA ALA A 755 -31.68 -3.01 -39.44
C ALA A 755 -30.54 -3.96 -38.99
N ALA A 756 -30.19 -4.91 -39.86
CA ALA A 756 -29.13 -5.87 -39.64
C ALA A 756 -27.73 -5.25 -39.89
N VAL A 757 -26.77 -5.53 -39.02
CA VAL A 757 -25.35 -5.23 -39.24
C VAL A 757 -24.58 -6.54 -39.36
N ALA A 758 -23.80 -6.67 -40.42
CA ALA A 758 -23.04 -7.86 -40.80
C ALA A 758 -21.82 -8.10 -39.89
N SER A 759 -21.54 -9.37 -39.58
CA SER A 759 -20.39 -9.80 -38.78
C SER A 759 -19.14 -10.01 -39.64
N ALA A 760 -18.06 -9.27 -39.37
CA ALA A 760 -16.73 -9.58 -39.87
C ALA A 760 -16.07 -10.62 -38.93
N GLY A 761 -15.54 -11.70 -39.51
CA GLY A 761 -14.95 -12.80 -38.76
C GLY A 761 -13.64 -12.43 -38.05
N SER A 762 -13.58 -12.71 -36.75
CA SER A 762 -12.33 -12.86 -36.00
C SER A 762 -12.30 -14.27 -35.38
N SER A 763 -11.11 -14.85 -35.29
CA SER A 763 -10.85 -16.14 -34.64
C SER A 763 -11.22 -16.08 -33.15
N GLY A 764 -12.44 -16.49 -32.81
CA GLY A 764 -12.99 -16.38 -31.46
C GLY A 764 -12.32 -17.31 -30.44
N LEU A 765 -12.32 -16.90 -29.18
CA LEU A 765 -11.88 -17.69 -28.02
C LEU A 765 -12.82 -18.89 -27.76
N PRO A 766 -12.32 -19.96 -27.11
CA PRO A 766 -13.00 -21.26 -27.09
C PRO A 766 -14.33 -21.27 -26.34
N GLU A 767 -15.30 -21.99 -26.91
CA GLU A 767 -16.58 -22.36 -26.28
C GLU A 767 -16.34 -23.35 -25.12
N CYS A 768 -17.16 -23.28 -24.07
CA CYS A 768 -17.14 -24.25 -22.97
C CYS A 768 -17.73 -25.58 -23.45
N LYS A 769 -16.93 -26.65 -23.46
CA LYS A 769 -17.36 -27.98 -23.92
C LYS A 769 -18.20 -28.75 -22.90
N GLY A 770 -18.43 -28.15 -21.73
CA GLY A 770 -19.19 -28.77 -20.66
C GLY A 770 -18.39 -29.72 -19.78
N GLU A 771 -17.07 -29.54 -19.70
CA GLU A 771 -16.23 -30.21 -18.71
C GLU A 771 -16.54 -29.67 -17.29
N LYS A 772 -16.52 -30.54 -16.27
CA LYS A 772 -16.96 -30.19 -14.90
C LYS A 772 -16.22 -28.97 -14.36
N ILE A 773 -14.90 -28.90 -14.53
CA ILE A 773 -14.05 -27.84 -13.97
C ILE A 773 -14.15 -26.56 -14.79
N ASP A 774 -14.07 -26.63 -16.12
CA ASP A 774 -14.26 -25.48 -16.99
C ASP A 774 -15.61 -24.77 -16.72
N LYS A 775 -16.71 -25.53 -16.56
CA LYS A 775 -18.01 -24.96 -16.13
C LYS A 775 -17.92 -24.27 -14.77
N LEU A 776 -17.36 -24.96 -13.77
CA LEU A 776 -17.23 -24.43 -12.41
C LEU A 776 -16.44 -23.12 -12.40
N VAL A 777 -15.31 -23.07 -13.11
CA VAL A 777 -14.44 -21.90 -13.16
C VAL A 777 -15.12 -20.74 -13.90
N ARG A 778 -15.71 -20.99 -15.08
CA ARG A 778 -16.36 -19.91 -15.86
C ARG A 778 -17.59 -19.34 -15.17
N VAL A 779 -18.45 -20.19 -14.60
CA VAL A 779 -19.63 -19.73 -13.83
C VAL A 779 -19.20 -19.07 -12.54
N GLY A 780 -18.19 -19.61 -11.84
CA GLY A 780 -17.67 -19.01 -10.62
C GLY A 780 -17.01 -17.64 -10.85
N LEU A 781 -16.31 -17.45 -11.97
CA LEU A 781 -15.78 -16.14 -12.39
C LEU A 781 -16.91 -15.14 -12.69
N LEU A 782 -17.97 -15.60 -13.36
CA LEU A 782 -19.16 -14.78 -13.59
C LEU A 782 -19.83 -14.38 -12.27
N GLN A 783 -19.88 -15.27 -11.29
CA GLN A 783 -20.41 -14.97 -9.95
C GLN A 783 -19.56 -13.91 -9.24
N LEU A 784 -18.22 -14.02 -9.31
CA LEU A 784 -17.29 -13.05 -8.70
C LEU A 784 -17.47 -11.65 -9.29
N ILE A 785 -17.50 -11.51 -10.62
CA ILE A 785 -17.61 -10.20 -11.27
C ILE A 785 -19.04 -9.62 -11.23
N SER A 786 -20.06 -10.45 -11.02
CA SER A 786 -21.45 -9.98 -10.88
C SER A 786 -21.74 -9.41 -9.48
N GLY A 787 -20.78 -9.47 -8.54
CA GLY A 787 -20.92 -8.92 -7.20
C GLY A 787 -21.09 -7.40 -7.20
N MET A 788 -21.98 -6.90 -6.32
CA MET A 788 -22.21 -5.46 -6.16
C MET A 788 -21.07 -4.77 -5.39
N GLU A 789 -20.48 -5.48 -4.43
CA GLU A 789 -19.31 -5.00 -3.70
C GLU A 789 -18.05 -5.15 -4.56
N GLY A 790 -17.21 -4.12 -4.59
CA GLY A 790 -15.95 -4.18 -5.32
C GLY A 790 -15.04 -5.27 -4.75
N LEU A 791 -14.48 -6.10 -5.63
CA LEU A 791 -13.60 -7.21 -5.25
C LEU A 791 -12.45 -6.71 -4.37
N GLN A 792 -12.33 -7.27 -3.18
CA GLN A 792 -11.21 -7.04 -2.26
C GLN A 792 -10.20 -8.18 -2.39
N LEU A 793 -8.91 -7.90 -2.16
CA LEU A 793 -7.87 -8.92 -2.28
C LEU A 793 -8.11 -10.08 -1.30
N GLN A 794 -8.54 -9.77 -0.07
CA GLN A 794 -8.83 -10.75 1.00
C GLN A 794 -10.03 -11.68 0.68
N SER A 795 -11.00 -11.20 -0.11
CA SER A 795 -12.20 -11.97 -0.47
C SER A 795 -12.07 -12.68 -1.83
N THR A 796 -10.96 -12.45 -2.54
CA THR A 796 -10.70 -13.06 -3.84
C THR A 796 -10.10 -14.45 -3.60
N PRO A 797 -10.52 -15.49 -4.34
CA PRO A 797 -9.90 -16.81 -4.21
C PRO A 797 -8.39 -16.75 -4.40
N GLU A 798 -7.65 -17.53 -3.61
CA GLU A 798 -6.19 -17.54 -3.62
C GLU A 798 -5.62 -17.90 -5.00
N SER A 799 -6.35 -18.72 -5.77
CA SER A 799 -6.02 -19.07 -7.17
C SER A 799 -6.14 -17.89 -8.15
N PHE A 800 -6.76 -16.77 -7.75
CA PHE A 800 -6.92 -15.57 -8.57
C PHE A 800 -6.16 -14.36 -8.03
N HIS A 801 -5.32 -14.49 -7.00
CA HIS A 801 -4.54 -13.37 -6.45
C HIS A 801 -3.67 -12.67 -7.52
N LEU A 802 -3.03 -13.42 -8.42
CA LEU A 802 -2.27 -12.88 -9.55
C LEU A 802 -3.15 -12.13 -10.57
N ASN A 803 -4.44 -12.48 -10.65
CA ASN A 803 -5.41 -11.93 -11.60
C ASN A 803 -6.33 -10.88 -10.96
N PHE A 804 -6.10 -10.48 -9.71
CA PHE A 804 -6.98 -9.61 -8.94
C PHE A 804 -7.30 -8.29 -9.66
N LEU A 805 -6.28 -7.56 -10.12
CA LEU A 805 -6.47 -6.28 -10.80
C LEU A 805 -7.24 -6.43 -12.11
N ARG A 806 -6.97 -7.51 -12.85
CA ARG A 806 -7.67 -7.84 -14.10
C ARG A 806 -9.14 -8.14 -13.84
N LEU A 807 -9.46 -8.93 -12.82
CA LEU A 807 -10.84 -9.23 -12.43
C LEU A 807 -11.58 -7.98 -11.94
N ARG A 808 -10.91 -7.11 -11.18
CA ARG A 808 -11.48 -5.84 -10.73
C ARG A 808 -11.77 -4.89 -11.89
N ALA A 809 -10.91 -4.85 -12.91
CA ALA A 809 -11.16 -4.08 -14.12
C ALA A 809 -12.40 -4.61 -14.87
N VAL A 810 -12.54 -5.94 -15.02
CA VAL A 810 -13.73 -6.53 -15.66
C VAL A 810 -15.00 -6.33 -14.82
N GLN A 811 -14.91 -6.38 -13.50
CA GLN A 811 -16.03 -6.02 -12.62
C GLN A 811 -16.46 -4.56 -12.82
N GLY A 812 -15.50 -3.64 -12.97
CA GLY A 812 -15.77 -2.25 -13.34
C GLY A 812 -16.54 -2.15 -14.67
N GLN A 813 -16.07 -2.86 -15.70
CA GLN A 813 -16.76 -2.93 -17.00
C GLN A 813 -18.17 -3.52 -16.89
N PHE A 814 -18.37 -4.55 -16.05
CA PHE A 814 -19.69 -5.13 -15.79
C PHE A 814 -20.65 -4.08 -15.19
N GLN A 815 -20.17 -3.31 -14.21
CA GLN A 815 -20.95 -2.24 -13.57
C GLN A 815 -21.22 -1.07 -14.53
N GLU A 816 -20.24 -0.67 -15.34
CA GLU A 816 -20.41 0.35 -16.39
C GLU A 816 -21.49 -0.06 -17.39
N VAL A 817 -21.51 -1.33 -17.84
CA VAL A 817 -22.54 -1.83 -18.75
C VAL A 817 -23.92 -1.74 -18.09
N ILE A 818 -24.05 -1.99 -16.79
CA ILE A 818 -25.31 -1.79 -16.04
C ILE A 818 -25.71 -0.31 -16.03
N VAL A 819 -24.78 0.59 -15.72
CA VAL A 819 -25.03 2.04 -15.65
C VAL A 819 -25.43 2.58 -17.02
N MET A 820 -24.73 2.21 -18.09
CA MET A 820 -25.02 2.61 -19.46
C MET A 820 -26.38 2.07 -19.92
N SER A 821 -26.66 0.78 -19.66
CA SER A 821 -27.94 0.16 -19.99
C SER A 821 -29.10 0.85 -19.27
N THR A 822 -28.93 1.14 -17.98
CA THR A 822 -29.94 1.83 -17.16
C THR A 822 -30.14 3.26 -17.63
N SER A 823 -29.06 4.00 -17.94
CA SER A 823 -29.13 5.38 -18.45
C SER A 823 -29.86 5.44 -19.79
N MET A 824 -29.54 4.55 -20.72
CA MET A 824 -30.25 4.44 -22.00
C MET A 824 -31.73 4.09 -21.83
N LEU A 825 -32.05 3.17 -20.92
CA LEU A 825 -33.42 2.76 -20.61
C LEU A 825 -34.23 3.91 -19.98
N VAL A 826 -33.66 4.63 -19.01
CA VAL A 826 -34.30 5.77 -18.36
C VAL A 826 -34.53 6.91 -19.36
N LEU A 827 -33.53 7.26 -20.18
CA LEU A 827 -33.70 8.32 -21.19
C LEU A 827 -34.81 7.94 -22.19
N ARG A 828 -34.80 6.69 -22.65
CA ARG A 828 -35.84 6.17 -23.56
C ARG A 828 -37.24 6.34 -22.95
N GLN A 829 -37.41 5.99 -21.67
CA GLN A 829 -38.68 6.11 -20.96
C GLN A 829 -39.12 7.57 -20.78
N VAL A 830 -38.21 8.45 -20.36
CA VAL A 830 -38.52 9.88 -20.16
C VAL A 830 -38.95 10.53 -21.46
N LEU A 831 -38.22 10.30 -22.56
CA LEU A 831 -38.57 10.84 -23.89
C LEU A 831 -39.92 10.35 -24.39
N MET A 832 -40.22 9.06 -24.20
CA MET A 832 -41.52 8.48 -24.56
C MET A 832 -42.67 9.05 -23.71
N SER A 833 -42.41 9.39 -22.45
CA SER A 833 -43.43 9.97 -21.55
C SER A 833 -43.72 11.45 -21.83
N GLU A 834 -42.73 12.20 -22.30
CA GLU A 834 -42.84 13.66 -22.52
C GLU A 834 -43.29 14.03 -23.94
N ASN A 835 -42.88 13.26 -24.96
CA ASN A 835 -43.12 13.57 -26.36
C ASN A 835 -43.93 12.45 -27.05
N SER A 836 -45.27 12.56 -27.06
CA SER A 836 -46.16 11.62 -27.76
C SER A 836 -45.99 11.55 -29.28
N LYS A 837 -45.11 12.38 -29.87
CA LYS A 837 -44.83 12.48 -31.31
C LYS A 837 -43.42 12.06 -31.72
N ILE A 838 -42.55 11.63 -30.80
CA ILE A 838 -41.18 11.22 -31.17
C ILE A 838 -41.26 10.00 -32.08
N THR A 839 -40.59 10.04 -33.24
CA THR A 839 -40.60 8.88 -34.14
C THR A 839 -39.57 7.84 -33.66
N PRO A 840 -39.81 6.53 -33.87
CA PRO A 840 -38.85 5.48 -33.53
C PRO A 840 -37.39 5.71 -34.03
N PRO A 841 -37.14 6.19 -35.27
CA PRO A 841 -35.77 6.47 -35.72
C PRO A 841 -35.12 7.66 -35.02
N GLU A 842 -35.88 8.71 -34.69
CA GLU A 842 -35.36 9.84 -33.90
C GLU A 842 -34.95 9.39 -32.50
N LEU A 843 -35.76 8.54 -31.86
CA LEU A 843 -35.45 7.97 -30.56
C LEU A 843 -34.16 7.14 -30.58
N GLU A 844 -33.98 6.27 -31.58
CA GLU A 844 -32.75 5.48 -31.72
C GLU A 844 -31.52 6.37 -32.01
N THR A 845 -31.69 7.49 -32.72
CA THR A 845 -30.62 8.47 -32.96
C THR A 845 -30.15 9.10 -31.63
N VAL A 846 -31.09 9.56 -30.81
CA VAL A 846 -30.80 10.14 -29.48
C VAL A 846 -30.11 9.13 -28.56
N ILE A 847 -30.57 7.88 -28.54
CA ILE A 847 -29.93 6.82 -27.76
C ILE A 847 -28.52 6.49 -28.29
N SER A 848 -28.29 6.63 -29.60
CA SER A 848 -26.95 6.47 -30.21
C SER A 848 -25.98 7.57 -29.77
N GLU A 849 -26.46 8.81 -29.74
CA GLU A 849 -25.70 9.96 -29.25
C GLU A 849 -25.37 9.80 -27.76
N LEU A 850 -26.35 9.36 -26.95
CA LEU A 850 -26.12 9.05 -25.54
C LEU A 850 -25.07 7.96 -25.37
N PHE A 851 -25.17 6.85 -26.12
CA PHE A 851 -24.18 5.79 -26.07
C PHE A 851 -22.77 6.33 -26.35
N GLY A 852 -22.59 7.13 -27.42
CA GLY A 852 -21.31 7.74 -27.75
C GLY A 852 -20.80 8.71 -26.68
N ALA A 853 -21.69 9.47 -26.04
CA ALA A 853 -21.34 10.37 -24.94
C ALA A 853 -20.92 9.61 -23.68
N LEU A 854 -21.65 8.55 -23.31
CA LEU A 854 -21.35 7.73 -22.14
C LEU A 854 -20.05 6.94 -22.31
N VAL A 855 -19.79 6.38 -23.49
CA VAL A 855 -18.50 5.72 -23.77
C VAL A 855 -17.36 6.71 -23.57
N LYS A 856 -17.44 7.90 -24.16
CA LYS A 856 -16.40 8.93 -23.99
C LYS A 856 -16.24 9.41 -22.55
N LEU A 857 -17.32 9.46 -21.78
CA LEU A 857 -17.28 9.94 -20.40
C LEU A 857 -16.72 8.88 -19.45
N LEU A 858 -17.21 7.65 -19.53
CA LEU A 858 -16.79 6.57 -18.64
C LEU A 858 -15.38 6.05 -18.98
N ASP A 859 -14.99 6.02 -20.26
CA ASP A 859 -13.63 5.60 -20.65
C ASP A 859 -12.55 6.64 -20.28
N ASN A 860 -12.90 7.93 -20.17
CA ASN A 860 -11.94 9.00 -19.83
C ASN A 860 -11.96 9.40 -18.34
N SER A 861 -13.04 9.09 -17.62
CA SER A 861 -13.21 9.41 -16.20
C SER A 861 -13.90 8.27 -15.46
N PRO A 862 -13.15 7.33 -14.86
CA PRO A 862 -13.72 6.19 -14.14
C PRO A 862 -14.41 6.59 -12.83
N GLU A 863 -14.19 7.80 -12.33
CA GLU A 863 -14.86 8.37 -11.16
C GLU A 863 -16.08 9.23 -11.51
N ALA A 864 -16.57 9.13 -12.75
CA ALA A 864 -17.63 10.03 -13.21
C ALA A 864 -18.89 9.92 -12.35
N GLY A 865 -19.34 11.08 -11.87
CA GLY A 865 -20.47 11.18 -10.96
C GLY A 865 -21.82 11.02 -11.66
N THR A 866 -22.87 10.74 -10.88
CA THR A 866 -24.24 10.69 -11.41
C THR A 866 -24.67 12.02 -12.05
N GLU A 867 -24.11 13.15 -11.63
CA GLU A 867 -24.40 14.46 -12.23
C GLU A 867 -23.85 14.59 -13.66
N GLU A 868 -22.65 14.07 -13.91
CA GLU A 868 -21.99 14.12 -15.22
C GLU A 868 -22.67 13.17 -16.21
N ILE A 869 -23.11 12.00 -15.73
CA ILE A 869 -23.95 11.06 -16.50
C ILE A 869 -25.27 11.72 -16.87
N VAL A 870 -25.93 12.40 -15.93
CA VAL A 870 -27.18 13.14 -16.21
C VAL A 870 -26.92 14.27 -17.21
N GLU A 871 -25.79 14.98 -17.14
CA GLU A 871 -25.44 16.01 -18.13
C GLU A 871 -25.29 15.42 -19.54
N ALA A 872 -24.66 14.25 -19.67
CA ALA A 872 -24.57 13.52 -20.94
C ALA A 872 -25.96 13.13 -21.47
N MET A 873 -26.86 12.66 -20.59
CA MET A 873 -28.25 12.37 -20.93
C MET A 873 -29.01 13.61 -21.41
N MET A 874 -28.83 14.74 -20.73
CA MET A 874 -29.47 16.00 -21.11
C MET A 874 -28.95 16.53 -22.44
N SER A 875 -27.63 16.46 -22.65
CA SER A 875 -26.95 16.88 -23.88
C SER A 875 -27.41 16.06 -25.10
N ALA A 876 -27.50 14.73 -24.96
CA ALA A 876 -28.04 13.88 -26.01
C ALA A 876 -29.53 14.15 -26.26
N SER A 877 -30.31 14.47 -25.21
CA SER A 877 -31.74 14.76 -25.36
C SER A 877 -32.05 16.12 -26.03
N ALA A 878 -31.07 17.02 -26.13
CA ALA A 878 -31.22 18.34 -26.74
C ALA A 878 -31.36 18.27 -28.26
N SER A 879 -30.88 17.21 -28.91
CA SER A 879 -31.08 16.96 -30.35
C SER A 879 -32.53 16.57 -30.67
N ALA A 880 -33.31 16.15 -29.68
CA ALA A 880 -34.68 15.63 -29.82
C ALA A 880 -35.78 16.72 -29.85
N GLY A 881 -35.43 18.01 -29.83
CA GLY A 881 -36.37 19.13 -30.01
C GLY A 881 -35.98 20.42 -29.29
N SER A 882 -36.63 21.53 -29.65
CA SER A 882 -36.51 22.82 -28.95
C SER A 882 -37.35 22.82 -27.68
N LEU A 883 -36.71 22.70 -26.51
CA LEU A 883 -37.36 22.80 -25.20
C LEU A 883 -37.08 24.18 -24.58
N THR A 884 -38.06 24.71 -23.84
CA THR A 884 -37.86 25.90 -22.99
C THR A 884 -37.00 25.55 -21.77
N ASP A 885 -36.25 26.52 -21.24
CA ASP A 885 -35.37 26.32 -20.07
C ASP A 885 -36.09 25.67 -18.87
N ALA A 886 -37.36 26.04 -18.64
CA ALA A 886 -38.18 25.43 -17.59
C ALA A 886 -38.44 23.93 -17.81
N LYS A 887 -38.63 23.50 -19.06
CA LYS A 887 -38.84 22.08 -19.40
C LYS A 887 -37.52 21.30 -19.35
N ILE A 888 -36.40 21.91 -19.73
CA ILE A 888 -35.07 21.30 -19.61
C ILE A 888 -34.76 21.02 -18.14
N GLN A 889 -35.05 21.96 -17.24
CA GLN A 889 -34.84 21.78 -15.81
C GLN A 889 -35.78 20.72 -15.20
N ALA A 890 -37.05 20.68 -15.63
CA ALA A 890 -37.99 19.65 -15.18
C ALA A 890 -37.56 18.24 -15.63
N ARG A 891 -37.15 18.08 -16.90
CA ARG A 891 -36.60 16.83 -17.43
C ARG A 891 -35.37 16.38 -16.66
N ARG A 892 -34.42 17.30 -16.40
CA ARG A 892 -33.21 17.01 -15.61
C ARG A 892 -33.57 16.45 -14.23
N GLN A 893 -34.50 17.06 -13.51
CA GLN A 893 -34.94 16.57 -12.20
C GLN A 893 -35.59 15.18 -12.25
N ILE A 894 -36.40 14.90 -13.28
CA ILE A 894 -37.03 13.59 -13.48
C ILE A 894 -35.95 12.55 -13.78
N VAL A 895 -35.05 12.82 -14.74
CA VAL A 895 -33.96 11.93 -15.13
C VAL A 895 -33.06 11.60 -13.94
N THR A 896 -32.61 12.60 -13.17
CA THR A 896 -31.79 12.38 -11.96
C THR A 896 -32.50 11.49 -10.95
N ARG A 897 -33.78 11.78 -10.65
CA ARG A 897 -34.55 11.02 -9.65
C ARG A 897 -34.76 9.57 -10.08
N VAL A 898 -35.15 9.36 -11.34
CA VAL A 898 -35.43 8.02 -11.88
C VAL A 898 -34.14 7.22 -12.02
N LEU A 899 -33.05 7.83 -12.47
CA LEU A 899 -31.74 7.17 -12.59
C LEU A 899 -31.21 6.73 -11.22
N LEU A 900 -31.21 7.63 -10.22
CA LEU A 900 -30.75 7.29 -8.87
C LEU A 900 -31.57 6.16 -8.25
N LYS A 901 -32.89 6.18 -8.44
CA LYS A 901 -33.76 5.10 -7.96
C LYS A 901 -33.49 3.79 -8.70
N SER A 902 -33.33 3.83 -10.03
CA SER A 902 -33.13 2.65 -10.87
C SER A 902 -31.75 2.00 -10.70
N LEU A 903 -30.79 2.69 -10.08
CA LEU A 903 -29.46 2.15 -9.74
C LEU A 903 -29.39 1.57 -8.32
N GLN A 904 -30.46 1.65 -7.52
CA GLN A 904 -30.51 1.03 -6.19
C GLN A 904 -30.69 -0.49 -6.30
N ALA A 905 -29.98 -1.25 -5.45
CA ALA A 905 -29.97 -2.72 -5.45
C ALA A 905 -31.36 -3.35 -5.37
N ASP A 906 -32.26 -2.74 -4.60
CA ASP A 906 -33.61 -3.26 -4.35
C ASP A 906 -34.59 -2.97 -5.48
N ASP A 907 -34.25 -2.07 -6.40
CA ASP A 907 -35.13 -1.65 -7.48
C ASP A 907 -35.31 -2.76 -8.53
N VAL A 908 -36.55 -2.88 -9.03
CA VAL A 908 -36.92 -3.90 -10.01
C VAL A 908 -36.23 -3.67 -11.36
N VAL A 909 -35.97 -2.40 -11.72
CA VAL A 909 -35.23 -2.04 -12.94
C VAL A 909 -33.79 -2.51 -12.81
N PHE A 910 -33.13 -2.23 -11.67
CA PHE A 910 -31.77 -2.69 -11.41
C PHE A 910 -31.64 -4.21 -11.54
N LYS A 911 -32.51 -4.97 -10.85
CA LYS A 911 -32.49 -6.45 -10.89
C LYS A 911 -32.65 -7.00 -12.30
N LYS A 912 -33.49 -6.36 -13.13
CA LYS A 912 -33.73 -6.78 -14.52
C LYS A 912 -32.58 -6.44 -15.46
N VAL A 913 -32.03 -5.22 -15.34
CA VAL A 913 -30.87 -4.80 -16.13
C VAL A 913 -29.66 -5.65 -15.74
N SER A 914 -29.38 -5.80 -14.44
CA SER A 914 -28.30 -6.65 -13.93
C SER A 914 -28.45 -8.10 -14.41
N ARG A 915 -29.65 -8.69 -14.36
CA ARG A 915 -29.88 -10.04 -14.89
C ARG A 915 -29.66 -10.12 -16.42
N ALA A 916 -30.07 -9.11 -17.19
CA ALA A 916 -29.83 -9.08 -18.63
C ALA A 916 -28.34 -8.99 -18.97
N VAL A 917 -27.59 -8.15 -18.25
CA VAL A 917 -26.13 -8.02 -18.38
C VAL A 917 -25.44 -9.33 -17.96
N HIS A 918 -25.83 -9.92 -16.83
CA HIS A 918 -25.35 -11.23 -16.39
C HIS A 918 -25.59 -12.33 -17.44
N CYS A 919 -26.79 -12.38 -18.03
CA CYS A 919 -27.10 -13.31 -19.13
C CYS A 919 -26.23 -13.06 -20.36
N ALA A 920 -25.91 -11.79 -20.65
CA ALA A 920 -25.08 -11.44 -21.79
C ALA A 920 -23.63 -11.93 -21.60
N PHE A 921 -23.05 -11.67 -20.42
CA PHE A 921 -21.74 -12.21 -20.04
C PHE A 921 -21.74 -13.74 -20.06
N ARG A 922 -22.75 -14.40 -19.46
CA ARG A 922 -22.91 -15.86 -19.51
C ARG A 922 -22.91 -16.41 -20.94
N GLY A 923 -23.63 -15.73 -21.84
CA GLY A 923 -23.72 -16.10 -23.24
C GLY A 923 -22.36 -16.19 -23.93
N VAL A 924 -21.47 -15.21 -23.66
CA VAL A 924 -20.11 -15.18 -24.20
C VAL A 924 -19.18 -16.15 -23.45
N LEU A 925 -19.20 -16.13 -22.11
CA LEU A 925 -18.35 -16.98 -21.29
C LEU A 925 -18.51 -18.46 -21.59
N LEU A 926 -19.75 -18.94 -21.72
CA LEU A 926 -20.04 -20.34 -22.01
C LEU A 926 -20.08 -20.63 -23.52
N GLY A 927 -20.59 -19.70 -24.33
CA GLY A 927 -20.74 -19.85 -25.78
C GLY A 927 -19.55 -19.41 -26.62
N GLY A 928 -18.43 -19.02 -26.01
CA GLY A 928 -17.22 -18.50 -26.66
C GLY A 928 -17.36 -17.07 -27.18
N SER A 929 -16.26 -16.44 -27.60
CA SER A 929 -16.30 -15.07 -28.18
C SER A 929 -16.68 -15.02 -29.66
N GLY A 930 -16.92 -16.18 -30.27
CA GLY A 930 -17.39 -16.28 -31.65
C GLY A 930 -18.85 -15.89 -31.85
N ALA A 931 -19.37 -16.15 -33.05
CA ALA A 931 -20.71 -15.72 -33.47
C ALA A 931 -21.85 -16.19 -32.56
N LYS A 932 -21.74 -17.37 -31.92
CA LYS A 932 -22.78 -17.87 -31.00
C LYS A 932 -22.88 -17.02 -29.74
N GLY A 933 -21.75 -16.81 -29.04
CA GLY A 933 -21.72 -16.00 -27.83
C GLY A 933 -22.08 -14.53 -28.09
N GLN A 934 -21.62 -13.96 -29.20
CA GLN A 934 -22.01 -12.59 -29.60
C GLN A 934 -23.52 -12.46 -29.81
N LYS A 935 -24.16 -13.42 -30.50
CA LYS A 935 -25.62 -13.45 -30.68
C LYS A 935 -26.38 -13.60 -29.37
N LEU A 936 -25.90 -14.43 -28.44
CA LEU A 936 -26.50 -14.57 -27.10
C LEU A 936 -26.40 -13.28 -26.29
N ALA A 937 -25.24 -12.62 -26.31
CA ALA A 937 -25.02 -11.36 -25.62
C ALA A 937 -25.95 -10.27 -26.13
N ASP A 938 -26.00 -10.14 -27.46
CA ASP A 938 -26.84 -9.18 -28.15
C ASP A 938 -28.35 -9.44 -27.91
N ALA A 939 -28.81 -10.69 -28.01
CA ALA A 939 -30.19 -11.06 -27.66
C ALA A 939 -30.54 -10.72 -26.20
N ALA A 940 -29.62 -10.99 -25.26
CA ALA A 940 -29.82 -10.71 -23.85
C ALA A 940 -29.95 -9.19 -23.58
N LEU A 941 -29.06 -8.38 -24.15
CA LEU A 941 -29.03 -6.92 -23.97
C LEU A 941 -30.17 -6.20 -24.70
N ARG A 942 -30.63 -6.72 -25.86
CA ARG A 942 -31.80 -6.15 -26.56
C ARG A 942 -33.06 -6.15 -25.70
N ARG A 943 -33.23 -7.11 -24.78
CA ARG A 943 -34.37 -7.16 -23.85
C ARG A 943 -34.48 -5.91 -22.96
N VAL A 944 -33.37 -5.21 -22.75
CA VAL A 944 -33.30 -3.95 -21.98
C VAL A 944 -32.95 -2.74 -22.86
N GLY A 945 -33.04 -2.88 -24.19
CA GLY A 945 -32.75 -1.79 -25.13
C GLY A 945 -31.26 -1.45 -25.27
N ALA A 946 -30.37 -2.36 -24.86
CA ALA A 946 -28.94 -2.13 -24.70
C ALA A 946 -28.05 -2.90 -25.70
N GLY A 947 -28.61 -3.37 -26.84
CA GLY A 947 -27.89 -4.21 -27.81
C GLY A 947 -26.56 -3.62 -28.31
N LYS A 948 -26.41 -2.29 -28.33
CA LYS A 948 -25.16 -1.60 -28.70
C LYS A 948 -23.98 -1.88 -27.77
N LEU A 949 -24.23 -2.37 -26.57
CA LEU A 949 -23.20 -2.76 -25.60
C LEU A 949 -22.67 -4.18 -25.82
N ALA A 950 -23.19 -4.95 -26.79
CA ALA A 950 -22.80 -6.34 -27.02
C ALA A 950 -21.29 -6.49 -27.27
N ASP A 951 -20.70 -5.65 -28.12
CA ASP A 951 -19.24 -5.69 -28.39
C ASP A 951 -18.40 -5.37 -27.14
N ARG A 952 -18.88 -4.47 -26.28
CA ARG A 952 -18.20 -4.14 -25.00
C ARG A 952 -18.25 -5.34 -24.05
N VAL A 953 -19.41 -6.01 -23.96
CA VAL A 953 -19.56 -7.25 -23.18
C VAL A 953 -18.69 -8.38 -23.73
N VAL A 954 -18.60 -8.54 -25.05
CA VAL A 954 -17.74 -9.56 -25.68
C VAL A 954 -16.28 -9.32 -25.31
N LYS A 955 -15.76 -8.09 -25.49
CA LYS A 955 -14.37 -7.74 -25.13
C LYS A 955 -14.07 -7.98 -23.64
N ALA A 956 -15.01 -7.60 -22.76
CA ALA A 956 -14.87 -7.82 -21.33
C ALA A 956 -14.87 -9.32 -20.97
N ALA A 957 -15.76 -10.10 -21.58
CA ALA A 957 -15.88 -11.53 -21.36
C ALA A 957 -14.71 -12.33 -21.96
N GLU A 958 -14.07 -11.85 -23.04
CA GLU A 958 -12.86 -12.45 -23.59
C GLU A 958 -11.72 -12.51 -22.55
N VAL A 959 -11.58 -11.45 -21.74
CA VAL A 959 -10.62 -11.43 -20.63
C VAL A 959 -10.93 -12.54 -19.64
N LEU A 960 -12.20 -12.76 -19.29
CA LEU A 960 -12.60 -13.83 -18.37
C LEU A 960 -12.43 -15.22 -18.96
N ILE A 961 -12.67 -15.41 -20.26
CA ILE A 961 -12.42 -16.69 -20.94
C ILE A 961 -10.93 -17.03 -20.86
N ARG A 962 -10.04 -16.05 -21.05
CA ARG A 962 -8.59 -16.26 -20.89
C ARG A 962 -8.23 -16.62 -19.46
N VAL A 963 -8.72 -15.86 -18.48
CA VAL A 963 -8.47 -16.14 -17.06
C VAL A 963 -8.95 -17.54 -16.70
N ALA A 964 -10.13 -17.95 -17.17
CA ALA A 964 -10.63 -19.31 -16.97
C ALA A 964 -9.70 -20.36 -17.58
N THR A 965 -9.29 -20.16 -18.83
CA THR A 965 -8.44 -21.10 -19.58
C THR A 965 -7.05 -21.24 -18.96
N VAL A 966 -6.41 -20.12 -18.57
CA VAL A 966 -5.10 -20.14 -17.91
C VAL A 966 -5.23 -20.72 -16.50
N SER A 967 -6.28 -20.35 -15.76
CA SER A 967 -6.51 -20.85 -14.40
C SER A 967 -6.80 -22.36 -14.39
N GLU A 968 -7.51 -22.89 -15.37
CA GLU A 968 -7.70 -24.34 -15.51
C GLU A 968 -6.38 -25.07 -15.79
N LYS A 969 -5.50 -24.49 -16.61
CA LYS A 969 -4.16 -25.05 -16.87
C LYS A 969 -3.26 -24.99 -15.65
N VAL A 970 -3.22 -23.85 -14.95
CA VAL A 970 -2.31 -23.62 -13.81
C VAL A 970 -2.87 -24.25 -12.53
N HIS A 971 -4.12 -24.00 -12.18
CA HIS A 971 -4.71 -24.40 -10.89
C HIS A 971 -5.62 -25.64 -10.99
N GLY A 972 -5.82 -26.21 -12.19
CA GLY A 972 -6.65 -27.39 -12.42
C GLY A 972 -6.41 -28.57 -11.48
N PRO A 973 -5.17 -28.95 -11.14
CA PRO A 973 -4.90 -30.01 -10.16
C PRO A 973 -5.51 -29.75 -8.78
N TRP A 974 -5.45 -28.51 -8.28
CA TRP A 974 -6.04 -28.10 -7.01
C TRP A 974 -7.57 -28.05 -7.09
N TYR A 975 -8.12 -27.55 -8.20
CA TYR A 975 -9.58 -27.59 -8.43
C TYR A 975 -10.13 -29.01 -8.46
N LYS A 976 -9.41 -29.98 -9.06
CA LYS A 976 -9.76 -31.40 -9.04
C LYS A 976 -9.79 -31.99 -7.63
N ALA A 977 -8.86 -31.58 -6.78
CA ALA A 977 -8.82 -32.04 -5.39
C ALA A 977 -9.97 -31.46 -4.54
N ILE A 978 -10.46 -30.28 -4.89
CA ILE A 978 -11.52 -29.57 -4.17
C ILE A 978 -12.95 -29.94 -4.64
N ALA A 979 -13.17 -30.18 -5.94
CA ALA A 979 -14.50 -30.18 -6.58
C ALA A 979 -15.19 -31.55 -6.75
#